data_AF-A0A7X7FSD4-F1
#
_entry.id   AF-A0A7X7FSD4-F1
#
_cell.length_a   1.000
_cell.length_b   1.000
_cell.length_c   1.000
_cell.angle_alpha   90.00
_cell.angle_beta   90.00
_cell.angle_gamma   90.00
#
_symmetry.space_group_name_H-M   'P 1'
#
loop_
_entity.id
_entity.type
_entity.pdbx_description
1 polymer ?
#
loop_
_entity_poly.entity_id
_entity_poly.type
_entity_poly.pdbx_seq_one_letter_code
_entity_poly.pdbx_strand_id
1 'polypeptide(L)'
;MPRKHGNNNPSKVIDRWLERDLTADAQGGSLAPAFEVDSVIDQIVELLIAGRCPILTGESGVGKTAIVHELARRSLAGRLSAPLNGKRFLQFSLRRRAAGLRKMEELPAEMQALVEALAQAPEDTVCFFSDMHVAYRFDLEPLFVALALRFPGMLIAEGDAATIQAMFENTPELDPYYFVVRVEEPSLERVGRIMRAWSREQAAAREVEFAPEALEQAMQLAHRFQARSRQPRKTLDLLGQLTALARPGMRITQAAVIERFCATHKTPRALIDPDMPLDMAELEKGFRRQVLGQPEAVRCMVSMISRIKAGLSDARRPFGVFLFAGPTGVGKTHVGQLLAEYLFGSRDHMVRLNMADYSAEGADRVLFGNPEGYYPAQVRGVLTQRLMGQPFAVVLLDEFEKAHARVHDRFLQLIDEGSFINAAGESISCRSTIIIATTNAGAEVYRGSAFGFNTLPESQSREQELHRRLEHHFRLEFLNRFDQIVHFRPLDREAIRMIALRELDRLEARSGLRQRELRLEIDDAVLDWLTVNGYDPDYGARFLRGTIERNVTTVLADAIVNARPGRGSRVELTVRGNRIAARVHSPDDVPSTKEVVTLPMGTAGKARVLDREGLMEEAGRLLEAAAEKFARLEQNKAERSRLLEHMNEPGFWDSSAARAEILDRFRKLDVAIQVEDRLADLLRRVEKFTEPLDGDRTDLNHAARAVEAAAWALREWDERLSEEGAAAAWVIISNVDPLRPAGQCIQDLAGIEMAWCRRVGLDAAVIAYEIVGESLSRAVLSVEGPGIDTYFSMESGLHRFDQHPESDARIRLEVVPRSEPSPPPWPDVVTIRPRDGLLGLRVNARARMELPSRGTAVQMLGEAGDVLSHLMHDLHAAWNQAPAEHPDTARVYGKSGRGAYDPRTDVAVRRLKDVAKGRLDVFLEGWRQRRSRANAELQTGSGR
;
A
#
# COMPACT_ATOMS: atom_id res chain seq x y z
N MET A 1 24.36 -76.50 0.28
CA MET A 1 24.45 -76.36 -1.19
C MET A 1 24.45 -74.89 -1.56
N PRO A 2 25.50 -74.37 -2.21
CA PRO A 2 25.63 -72.94 -2.49
C PRO A 2 24.84 -72.58 -3.75
N ARG A 3 23.99 -71.54 -3.67
CA ARG A 3 23.50 -70.87 -4.87
C ARG A 3 24.61 -69.98 -5.40
N LYS A 4 25.13 -70.38 -6.56
CA LYS A 4 25.96 -69.67 -7.54
C LYS A 4 26.30 -68.22 -7.18
N HIS A 5 27.60 -67.97 -7.00
CA HIS A 5 28.18 -66.64 -7.18
C HIS A 5 27.73 -66.12 -8.55
N GLY A 6 26.87 -65.12 -8.55
CA GLY A 6 26.57 -64.35 -9.76
C GLY A 6 27.88 -63.74 -10.21
N ASN A 7 28.32 -64.12 -11.41
CA ASN A 7 29.47 -63.58 -12.11
C ASN A 7 29.17 -62.11 -12.47
N ASN A 8 29.18 -61.23 -11.47
CA ASN A 8 29.03 -59.80 -11.66
C ASN A 8 30.37 -59.29 -12.18
N ASN A 9 30.45 -59.13 -13.50
CA ASN A 9 31.57 -58.46 -14.15
C ASN A 9 31.83 -57.12 -13.41
N PRO A 10 33.04 -56.89 -12.85
CA PRO A 10 33.35 -55.70 -12.03
C PRO A 10 32.98 -54.39 -12.71
N SER A 11 33.21 -54.31 -14.02
CA SER A 11 32.82 -53.15 -14.85
C SER A 11 31.32 -52.84 -14.75
N LYS A 12 30.45 -53.86 -14.87
CA LYS A 12 28.99 -53.70 -14.74
C LYS A 12 28.55 -53.28 -13.34
N VAL A 13 29.33 -53.58 -12.30
CA VAL A 13 29.02 -53.09 -10.94
C VAL A 13 29.36 -51.61 -10.85
N ILE A 14 30.55 -51.22 -11.28
CA ILE A 14 31.02 -49.83 -11.29
C ILE A 14 30.08 -48.96 -12.14
N ASP A 15 29.72 -49.40 -13.35
CA ASP A 15 28.82 -48.66 -14.27
C ASP A 15 27.42 -48.41 -13.67
N ARG A 16 26.93 -49.30 -12.79
CA ARG A 16 25.63 -49.11 -12.11
C ARG A 16 25.66 -47.99 -11.07
N TRP A 17 26.84 -47.69 -10.53
CA TRP A 17 27.08 -46.63 -9.56
C TRP A 17 27.62 -45.35 -10.19
N LEU A 18 28.26 -45.47 -11.36
CA LEU A 18 28.92 -44.38 -12.05
C LEU A 18 27.91 -43.28 -12.40
N GLU A 19 28.13 -42.11 -11.85
CA GLU A 19 27.38 -40.93 -12.19
C GLU A 19 27.92 -40.28 -13.45
N ARG A 20 29.24 -40.06 -13.47
CA ARG A 20 30.02 -39.43 -14.56
C ARG A 20 31.46 -39.94 -14.56
N ASP A 21 32.05 -40.03 -15.74
CA ASP A 21 33.50 -40.19 -15.91
C ASP A 21 34.12 -38.79 -16.13
N LEU A 22 34.72 -38.22 -15.08
CA LEU A 22 35.20 -36.84 -15.12
C LEU A 22 36.41 -36.68 -16.03
N THR A 23 37.21 -37.73 -16.20
CA THR A 23 38.36 -37.71 -17.12
C THR A 23 37.89 -37.73 -18.56
N ALA A 24 36.90 -38.56 -18.90
CA ALA A 24 36.28 -38.55 -20.23
C ALA A 24 35.58 -37.21 -20.52
N ASP A 25 34.86 -36.66 -19.54
CA ASP A 25 34.22 -35.35 -19.66
C ASP A 25 35.23 -34.22 -19.86
N ALA A 26 36.40 -34.30 -19.20
CA ALA A 26 37.51 -33.36 -19.36
C ALA A 26 38.16 -33.48 -20.75
N GLN A 27 38.39 -34.70 -21.24
CA GLN A 27 38.90 -34.96 -22.60
C GLN A 27 37.95 -34.40 -23.67
N GLY A 28 36.64 -34.58 -23.47
CA GLY A 28 35.61 -34.03 -24.34
C GLY A 28 35.38 -32.51 -24.19
N GLY A 29 36.09 -31.84 -23.27
CA GLY A 29 35.97 -30.40 -23.03
C GLY A 29 34.66 -29.98 -22.34
N SER A 30 33.83 -30.92 -21.91
CA SER A 30 32.53 -30.67 -21.25
C SER A 30 32.66 -30.31 -19.78
N LEU A 31 33.81 -30.59 -19.16
CA LEU A 31 34.08 -30.29 -17.77
C LEU A 31 34.52 -28.83 -17.62
N ALA A 32 33.70 -27.98 -17.00
CA ALA A 32 34.03 -26.59 -16.75
C ALA A 32 35.22 -26.46 -15.76
N PRO A 33 36.15 -25.51 -15.96
CA PRO A 33 37.22 -25.28 -14.98
C PRO A 33 36.71 -24.55 -13.74
N ALA A 34 37.54 -24.57 -12.71
CA ALA A 34 37.39 -23.73 -11.53
C ALA A 34 38.54 -22.72 -11.42
N PHE A 35 38.23 -21.53 -10.92
CA PHE A 35 39.17 -20.41 -10.82
C PHE A 35 39.46 -20.06 -9.38
N GLU A 36 40.66 -19.54 -9.11
CA GLU A 36 41.10 -19.13 -7.78
C GLU A 36 41.02 -20.29 -6.76
N VAL A 37 41.29 -21.54 -7.17
CA VAL A 37 41.17 -22.74 -6.31
C VAL A 37 42.53 -23.39 -5.98
N ASP A 38 43.65 -22.76 -6.37
CA ASP A 38 44.99 -23.34 -6.29
C ASP A 38 45.34 -23.84 -4.89
N SER A 39 45.16 -23.00 -3.87
CA SER A 39 45.47 -23.38 -2.48
C SER A 39 44.69 -24.60 -1.97
N VAL A 40 43.44 -24.76 -2.43
CA VAL A 40 42.59 -25.89 -2.01
C VAL A 40 42.97 -27.15 -2.78
N ILE A 41 43.32 -27.01 -4.07
CA ILE A 41 43.84 -28.11 -4.88
C ILE A 41 45.16 -28.60 -4.31
N ASP A 42 46.08 -27.71 -3.96
CA ASP A 42 47.37 -28.08 -3.38
C ASP A 42 47.19 -28.87 -2.08
N GLN A 43 46.30 -28.41 -1.19
CA GLN A 43 45.95 -29.14 0.03
C GLN A 43 45.35 -30.53 -0.25
N ILE A 44 44.45 -30.65 -1.24
CA ILE A 44 43.87 -31.93 -1.64
C ILE A 44 44.94 -32.87 -2.18
N VAL A 45 45.83 -32.37 -3.04
CA VAL A 45 46.94 -33.12 -3.62
C VAL A 45 47.89 -33.62 -2.52
N GLU A 46 48.26 -32.78 -1.57
CA GLU A 46 49.10 -33.16 -0.42
C GLU A 46 48.47 -34.29 0.40
N LEU A 47 47.17 -34.20 0.69
CA LEU A 47 46.44 -35.23 1.44
C LEU A 47 46.41 -36.56 0.69
N LEU A 48 46.08 -36.53 -0.60
CA LEU A 48 46.03 -37.73 -1.45
C LEU A 48 47.41 -38.40 -1.53
N ILE A 49 48.49 -37.63 -1.68
CA ILE A 49 49.86 -38.16 -1.69
C ILE A 49 50.24 -38.77 -0.34
N ALA A 50 49.77 -38.19 0.76
CA ALA A 50 49.98 -38.73 2.11
C ALA A 50 49.11 -39.96 2.42
N GLY A 51 48.34 -40.48 1.45
CA GLY A 51 47.46 -41.63 1.63
C GLY A 51 46.16 -41.30 2.36
N ARG A 52 45.83 -40.01 2.54
CA ARG A 52 44.61 -39.55 3.19
C ARG A 52 43.57 -39.09 2.16
N CYS A 53 42.31 -39.38 2.44
CA CYS A 53 41.18 -39.17 1.57
C CYS A 53 40.43 -37.88 1.98
N PRO A 54 40.47 -36.80 1.18
CA PRO A 54 39.82 -35.54 1.53
C PRO A 54 38.30 -35.64 1.41
N ILE A 55 37.60 -35.07 2.40
CA ILE A 55 36.16 -34.85 2.41
C ILE A 55 35.91 -33.35 2.34
N LEU A 56 35.40 -32.88 1.21
CA LEU A 56 35.02 -31.49 0.99
C LEU A 56 33.68 -31.20 1.69
N THR A 57 33.71 -30.30 2.66
CA THR A 57 32.53 -29.83 3.38
C THR A 57 32.34 -28.34 3.18
N GLY A 58 31.09 -27.88 3.24
CA GLY A 58 30.75 -26.47 3.02
C GLY A 58 29.38 -26.33 2.37
N GLU A 59 28.86 -25.11 2.35
CA GLU A 59 27.51 -24.84 1.87
C GLU A 59 27.34 -25.13 0.37
N SER A 60 26.09 -25.29 -0.07
CA SER A 60 25.80 -25.53 -1.48
C SER A 60 26.09 -24.30 -2.33
N GLY A 61 26.86 -24.47 -3.41
CA GLY A 61 27.21 -23.39 -4.34
C GLY A 61 28.58 -22.73 -4.14
N VAL A 62 29.33 -23.11 -3.10
CA VAL A 62 30.70 -22.58 -2.84
C VAL A 62 31.77 -23.13 -3.78
N GLY A 63 31.45 -24.16 -4.58
CA GLY A 63 32.36 -24.70 -5.61
C GLY A 63 33.06 -26.02 -5.26
N LYS A 64 32.57 -26.79 -4.26
CA LYS A 64 33.15 -28.08 -3.84
C LYS A 64 33.35 -29.06 -5.01
N THR A 65 32.28 -29.35 -5.75
CA THR A 65 32.35 -30.20 -6.95
C THR A 65 33.23 -29.60 -8.05
N ALA A 66 33.23 -28.27 -8.21
CA ALA A 66 34.04 -27.59 -9.21
C ALA A 66 35.56 -27.73 -8.94
N ILE A 67 35.97 -27.77 -7.68
CA ILE A 67 37.36 -28.05 -7.28
C ILE A 67 37.79 -29.45 -7.74
N VAL A 68 36.94 -30.47 -7.55
CA VAL A 68 37.23 -31.84 -8.00
C VAL A 68 37.27 -31.92 -9.53
N HIS A 69 36.38 -31.20 -10.21
CA HIS A 69 36.42 -31.10 -11.66
C HIS A 69 37.74 -30.50 -12.15
N GLU A 70 38.18 -29.39 -11.55
CA GLU A 70 39.45 -28.76 -11.91
C GLU A 70 40.65 -29.68 -11.61
N LEU A 71 40.61 -30.44 -10.52
CA LEU A 71 41.62 -31.45 -10.22
C LEU A 71 41.71 -32.51 -11.33
N ALA A 72 40.57 -33.04 -11.81
CA ALA A 72 40.54 -33.99 -12.92
C ALA A 72 41.11 -33.39 -14.22
N ARG A 73 40.78 -32.12 -14.53
CA ARG A 73 41.36 -31.40 -15.69
C ARG A 73 42.88 -31.24 -15.58
N ARG A 74 43.37 -30.85 -14.41
CA ARG A 74 44.82 -30.70 -14.16
C ARG A 74 45.55 -32.02 -14.23
N SER A 75 44.96 -33.10 -13.71
CA SER A 75 45.50 -34.45 -13.82
C SER A 75 45.69 -34.88 -15.27
N LEU A 76 44.65 -34.71 -16.10
CA LEU A 76 44.69 -35.02 -17.52
C LEU A 76 45.72 -34.17 -18.28
N ALA A 77 45.84 -32.89 -17.92
CA ALA A 77 46.78 -31.97 -18.55
C ALA A 77 48.23 -32.12 -18.03
N GLY A 78 48.51 -33.06 -17.12
CA GLY A 78 49.84 -33.26 -16.54
C GLY A 78 50.31 -32.11 -15.64
N ARG A 79 49.39 -31.37 -15.01
CA ARG A 79 49.65 -30.19 -14.17
C ARG A 79 49.56 -30.47 -12.66
N LEU A 80 49.48 -31.73 -12.26
CA LEU A 80 49.56 -32.14 -10.86
C LEU A 80 50.92 -32.77 -10.56
N SER A 81 51.16 -33.12 -9.29
CA SER A 81 52.29 -33.94 -8.87
C SER A 81 52.24 -35.33 -9.50
N ALA A 82 53.43 -35.91 -9.77
CA ALA A 82 53.60 -37.18 -10.50
C ALA A 82 52.65 -38.34 -10.13
N PRO A 83 52.34 -38.66 -8.85
CA PRO A 83 51.44 -39.77 -8.52
C PRO A 83 49.99 -39.56 -8.95
N LEU A 84 49.57 -38.33 -9.22
CA LEU A 84 48.20 -37.97 -9.59
C LEU A 84 48.05 -37.57 -11.06
N ASN A 85 49.14 -37.47 -11.83
CA ASN A 85 49.07 -37.16 -13.26
C ASN A 85 48.53 -38.34 -14.08
N GLY A 86 47.63 -38.04 -15.03
CA GLY A 86 47.05 -39.03 -15.93
C GLY A 86 46.11 -40.04 -15.27
N LYS A 87 45.72 -39.83 -14.00
CA LYS A 87 44.77 -40.69 -13.29
C LYS A 87 43.34 -40.48 -13.83
N ARG A 88 42.55 -41.55 -13.79
CA ARG A 88 41.13 -41.55 -14.19
C ARG A 88 40.25 -41.20 -12.99
N PHE A 89 39.38 -40.20 -13.14
CA PHE A 89 38.47 -39.73 -12.09
C PHE A 89 37.04 -40.22 -12.37
N LEU A 90 36.49 -41.01 -11.45
CA LEU A 90 35.14 -41.55 -11.53
C LEU A 90 34.25 -40.95 -10.44
N GLN A 91 33.13 -40.35 -10.82
CA GLN A 91 32.16 -39.80 -9.88
C GLN A 91 31.05 -40.82 -9.58
N PHE A 92 30.72 -40.97 -8.30
CA PHE A 92 29.67 -41.82 -7.76
C PHE A 92 28.67 -40.99 -6.94
N SER A 93 27.41 -41.43 -6.90
CA SER A 93 26.38 -40.88 -6.02
C SER A 93 25.59 -41.97 -5.32
N LEU A 94 25.59 -41.92 -3.98
CA LEU A 94 24.82 -42.81 -3.12
C LEU A 94 23.32 -42.55 -3.29
N ARG A 95 22.91 -41.29 -3.38
CA ARG A 95 21.51 -40.90 -3.57
C ARG A 95 20.96 -41.41 -4.90
N ARG A 96 21.72 -41.26 -5.99
CA ARG A 96 21.33 -41.77 -7.32
C ARG A 96 21.22 -43.28 -7.30
N ARG A 97 22.16 -43.98 -6.66
CA ARG A 97 22.08 -45.44 -6.54
C ARG A 97 20.85 -45.86 -5.73
N ALA A 98 20.65 -45.27 -4.55
CA ALA A 98 19.53 -45.58 -3.67
C ALA A 98 18.18 -45.41 -4.39
N ALA A 99 18.00 -44.34 -5.17
CA ALA A 99 16.78 -44.10 -5.95
C ALA A 99 16.51 -45.17 -7.03
N GLY A 100 17.54 -45.88 -7.49
CA GLY A 100 17.42 -46.96 -8.48
C GLY A 100 17.16 -48.35 -7.89
N LEU A 101 17.14 -48.50 -6.56
CA LEU A 101 16.89 -49.78 -5.90
C LEU A 101 15.40 -50.03 -5.67
N ARG A 102 15.01 -51.31 -5.64
CA ARG A 102 13.62 -51.71 -5.32
C ARG A 102 13.32 -51.56 -3.84
N LYS A 103 14.30 -51.87 -2.99
CA LYS A 103 14.24 -51.70 -1.55
C LYS A 103 15.49 -50.95 -1.10
N MET A 104 15.30 -49.95 -0.25
CA MET A 104 16.41 -49.14 0.27
C MET A 104 17.38 -49.95 1.14
N GLU A 105 16.89 -51.01 1.78
CA GLU A 105 17.67 -51.98 2.57
C GLU A 105 18.71 -52.76 1.75
N GLU A 106 18.63 -52.72 0.40
CA GLU A 106 19.59 -53.37 -0.48
C GLU A 106 20.88 -52.55 -0.67
N LEU A 107 20.88 -51.27 -0.25
CA LEU A 107 22.00 -50.35 -0.49
C LEU A 107 23.33 -50.79 0.14
N PRO A 108 23.39 -51.29 1.40
CA PRO A 108 24.64 -51.78 1.98
C PRO A 108 25.25 -52.94 1.19
N ALA A 109 24.43 -53.91 0.77
CA ALA A 109 24.91 -55.05 -0.01
C ALA A 109 25.41 -54.64 -1.40
N GLU A 110 24.74 -53.68 -2.03
CA GLU A 110 25.17 -53.12 -3.32
C GLU A 110 26.47 -52.30 -3.18
N MET A 111 26.66 -51.59 -2.06
CA MET A 111 27.89 -50.84 -1.80
C MET A 111 29.05 -51.79 -1.51
N GLN A 112 28.83 -52.87 -0.75
CA GLN A 112 29.81 -53.92 -0.55
C GLN A 112 30.29 -54.51 -1.89
N ALA A 113 29.36 -54.78 -2.81
CA ALA A 113 29.70 -55.24 -4.15
C ALA A 113 30.51 -54.19 -4.94
N LEU A 114 30.25 -52.89 -4.75
CA LEU A 114 31.05 -51.82 -5.33
C LEU A 114 32.48 -51.83 -4.76
N VAL A 115 32.65 -51.98 -3.44
CA VAL A 115 33.99 -52.08 -2.80
C VAL A 115 34.79 -53.23 -3.42
N GLU A 116 34.16 -54.40 -3.57
CA GLU A 116 34.79 -55.59 -4.18
C GLU A 116 35.10 -55.40 -5.67
N ALA A 117 34.23 -54.71 -6.41
CA ALA A 117 34.45 -54.44 -7.83
C ALA A 117 35.57 -53.41 -8.05
N LEU A 118 35.59 -52.34 -7.24
CA LEU A 118 36.67 -51.36 -7.27
C LEU A 118 38.00 -52.00 -6.89
N ALA A 119 38.02 -52.98 -5.98
CA ALA A 119 39.24 -53.70 -5.59
C ALA A 119 39.92 -54.46 -6.73
N GLN A 120 39.23 -54.63 -7.86
CA GLN A 120 39.71 -55.23 -9.11
C GLN A 120 39.92 -54.18 -10.21
N ALA A 121 39.62 -52.90 -9.95
CA ALA A 121 39.87 -51.80 -10.86
C ALA A 121 41.39 -51.50 -10.94
N PRO A 122 41.87 -50.90 -12.04
CA PRO A 122 43.28 -50.56 -12.17
C PRO A 122 43.71 -49.48 -11.16
N GLU A 123 44.98 -49.51 -10.75
CA GLU A 123 45.58 -48.60 -9.75
C GLU A 123 45.64 -47.12 -10.20
N ASP A 124 45.12 -46.82 -11.39
CA ASP A 124 45.09 -45.48 -11.99
C ASP A 124 43.79 -44.72 -11.72
N THR A 125 42.91 -45.23 -10.87
CA THR A 125 41.57 -44.66 -10.65
C THR A 125 41.45 -43.90 -9.32
N VAL A 126 40.97 -42.65 -9.39
CA VAL A 126 40.53 -41.83 -8.24
C VAL A 126 39.00 -41.84 -8.21
N CYS A 127 38.42 -42.23 -7.07
CA CYS A 127 36.97 -42.28 -6.89
C CYS A 127 36.49 -41.02 -6.16
N PHE A 128 35.46 -40.37 -6.71
CA PHE A 128 34.82 -39.21 -6.11
C PHE A 128 33.38 -39.55 -5.71
N PHE A 129 33.03 -39.44 -4.41
CA PHE A 129 31.67 -39.59 -3.91
C PHE A 129 31.02 -38.23 -3.65
N SER A 130 30.02 -37.86 -4.44
CA SER A 130 29.42 -36.52 -4.40
C SER A 130 28.51 -36.24 -3.19
N ASP A 131 28.13 -37.28 -2.45
CA ASP A 131 27.12 -37.21 -1.40
C ASP A 131 27.37 -38.21 -0.25
N MET A 132 28.60 -38.25 0.27
CA MET A 132 29.02 -39.17 1.34
C MET A 132 28.17 -39.07 2.61
N HIS A 133 27.65 -37.89 2.95
CA HIS A 133 26.76 -37.70 4.10
C HIS A 133 25.48 -38.58 4.06
N VAL A 134 25.07 -39.08 2.89
CA VAL A 134 23.95 -40.01 2.76
C VAL A 134 24.26 -41.36 3.44
N ALA A 135 25.54 -41.71 3.54
CA ALA A 135 26.03 -42.94 4.17
C ALA A 135 25.51 -43.11 5.61
N TYR A 136 25.49 -42.01 6.37
CA TYR A 136 25.07 -41.96 7.77
C TYR A 136 23.64 -42.51 7.98
N ARG A 137 22.74 -42.31 7.01
CA ARG A 137 21.35 -42.78 7.13
C ARG A 137 21.22 -44.30 7.00
N PHE A 138 22.20 -44.95 6.40
CA PHE A 138 22.16 -46.36 6.03
C PHE A 138 23.27 -47.16 6.70
N ASP A 139 23.94 -46.58 7.70
CA ASP A 139 25.03 -47.19 8.47
C ASP A 139 26.17 -47.72 7.56
N LEU A 140 26.56 -46.94 6.54
CA LEU A 140 27.55 -47.33 5.53
C LEU A 140 29.00 -46.90 5.85
N GLU A 141 29.22 -46.23 6.97
CA GLU A 141 30.53 -45.78 7.46
C GLU A 141 31.59 -46.89 7.46
N PRO A 142 31.30 -48.13 7.91
CA PRO A 142 32.27 -49.22 7.88
C PRO A 142 32.75 -49.57 6.47
N LEU A 143 31.89 -49.39 5.46
CA LEU A 143 32.26 -49.62 4.06
C LEU A 143 33.16 -48.52 3.50
N PHE A 144 33.03 -47.28 4.00
CA PHE A 144 33.97 -46.20 3.67
C PHE A 144 35.35 -46.42 4.31
N VAL A 145 35.41 -47.00 5.51
CA VAL A 145 36.68 -47.45 6.11
C VAL A 145 37.31 -48.54 5.25
N ALA A 146 36.52 -49.54 4.84
CA ALA A 146 37.00 -50.62 3.95
C ALA A 146 37.51 -50.10 2.60
N LEU A 147 36.81 -49.12 2.01
CA LEU A 147 37.26 -48.45 0.79
C LEU A 147 38.60 -47.74 1.01
N ALA A 148 38.75 -46.96 2.07
CA ALA A 148 39.97 -46.19 2.30
C ALA A 148 41.18 -47.07 2.61
N LEU A 149 40.98 -48.18 3.32
CA LEU A 149 41.98 -49.23 3.51
C LEU A 149 42.47 -49.82 2.19
N ARG A 150 41.56 -49.96 1.22
CA ARG A 150 41.86 -50.55 -0.09
C ARG A 150 42.43 -49.54 -1.09
N PHE A 151 42.06 -48.26 -0.95
CA PHE A 151 42.41 -47.15 -1.83
C PHE A 151 43.00 -45.96 -1.06
N PRO A 152 44.13 -46.13 -0.35
CA PRO A 152 44.71 -45.05 0.43
C PRO A 152 45.09 -43.88 -0.48
N GLY A 153 44.53 -42.69 -0.20
CA GLY A 153 44.80 -41.48 -0.96
C GLY A 153 44.24 -41.45 -2.38
N MET A 154 43.27 -42.32 -2.72
CA MET A 154 42.62 -42.37 -4.04
C MET A 154 41.09 -42.15 -3.95
N LEU A 155 40.60 -41.64 -2.83
CA LEU A 155 39.20 -41.31 -2.61
C LEU A 155 39.04 -39.82 -2.30
N ILE A 156 38.04 -39.20 -2.89
CA ILE A 156 37.58 -37.85 -2.58
C ILE A 156 36.08 -37.95 -2.28
N ALA A 157 35.60 -37.18 -1.31
CA ALA A 157 34.18 -37.13 -1.02
C ALA A 157 33.68 -35.70 -0.84
N GLU A 158 32.38 -35.50 -1.01
CA GLU A 158 31.65 -34.27 -0.66
C GLU A 158 30.55 -34.59 0.35
N GLY A 159 30.35 -33.72 1.34
CA GLY A 159 29.33 -33.93 2.37
C GLY A 159 28.88 -32.67 3.11
N ASP A 160 27.73 -32.79 3.79
CA ASP A 160 27.26 -31.82 4.76
C ASP A 160 28.16 -31.84 6.02
N ALA A 161 28.54 -30.67 6.51
CA ALA A 161 29.54 -30.57 7.59
C ALA A 161 29.05 -31.22 8.89
N ALA A 162 27.79 -31.00 9.28
CA ALA A 162 27.26 -31.53 10.53
C ALA A 162 27.12 -33.06 10.48
N THR A 163 26.61 -33.58 9.36
CA THR A 163 26.46 -35.03 9.18
C THR A 163 27.82 -35.74 9.11
N ILE A 164 28.78 -35.16 8.38
CA ILE A 164 30.14 -35.71 8.32
C ILE A 164 30.75 -35.71 9.72
N GLN A 165 30.62 -34.63 10.49
CA GLN A 165 31.12 -34.60 11.86
C GLN A 165 30.50 -35.72 12.73
N ALA A 166 29.18 -35.93 12.64
CA ALA A 166 28.51 -37.03 13.35
C ALA A 166 29.01 -38.41 12.92
N MET A 167 29.35 -38.61 11.63
CA MET A 167 29.96 -39.86 11.16
C MET A 167 31.31 -40.13 11.83
N PHE A 168 32.16 -39.11 12.00
CA PHE A 168 33.45 -39.27 12.70
C PHE A 168 33.26 -39.54 14.20
N GLU A 169 32.27 -38.90 14.83
CA GLU A 169 31.94 -39.14 16.24
C GLU A 169 31.43 -40.57 16.48
N ASN A 170 30.62 -41.10 15.56
CA ASN A 170 30.04 -42.45 15.66
C ASN A 170 30.96 -43.56 15.12
N THR A 171 31.88 -43.24 14.22
CA THR A 171 32.84 -44.20 13.63
C THR A 171 34.25 -43.59 13.63
N PRO A 172 34.94 -43.58 14.79
CA PRO A 172 36.29 -43.03 14.92
C PRO A 172 37.32 -43.70 14.00
N GLU A 173 37.04 -44.89 13.46
CA GLU A 173 37.90 -45.60 12.50
C GLU A 173 38.06 -44.86 11.16
N LEU A 174 37.27 -43.81 10.90
CA LEU A 174 37.44 -42.93 9.74
C LEU A 174 38.63 -41.97 9.89
N ASP A 175 39.00 -41.56 11.12
CA ASP A 175 40.03 -40.55 11.42
C ASP A 175 41.40 -40.79 10.78
N PRO A 176 41.95 -42.03 10.78
CA PRO A 176 43.26 -42.27 10.20
C PRO A 176 43.32 -42.06 8.69
N TYR A 177 42.17 -42.20 8.01
CA TYR A 177 42.11 -42.28 6.55
C TYR A 177 41.47 -41.05 5.90
N TYR A 178 40.50 -40.41 6.54
CA TYR A 178 39.78 -39.29 5.96
C TYR A 178 40.15 -37.97 6.63
N PHE A 179 40.15 -36.89 5.85
CA PHE A 179 40.44 -35.56 6.36
C PHE A 179 39.42 -34.54 5.85
N VAL A 180 38.80 -33.77 6.75
CA VAL A 180 37.79 -32.79 6.38
C VAL A 180 38.45 -31.50 5.89
N VAL A 181 38.20 -31.15 4.63
CA VAL A 181 38.61 -29.89 4.02
C VAL A 181 37.39 -28.99 3.91
N ARG A 182 37.38 -27.88 4.66
CA ARG A 182 36.28 -26.91 4.67
C ARG A 182 36.45 -25.92 3.52
N VAL A 183 35.43 -25.82 2.67
CA VAL A 183 35.36 -24.86 1.57
C VAL A 183 34.38 -23.76 1.96
N GLU A 184 34.92 -22.58 2.21
CA GLU A 184 34.13 -21.40 2.61
C GLU A 184 33.59 -20.64 1.39
N GLU A 185 32.52 -19.86 1.60
CA GLU A 185 32.02 -18.95 0.58
C GLU A 185 33.10 -17.88 0.28
N PRO A 186 33.51 -17.71 -0.99
CA PRO A 186 34.55 -16.75 -1.34
C PRO A 186 34.11 -15.31 -1.08
N SER A 187 35.05 -14.46 -0.65
CA SER A 187 34.83 -13.02 -0.51
C SER A 187 34.41 -12.39 -1.85
N LEU A 188 33.68 -11.27 -1.79
CA LEU A 188 33.24 -10.56 -3.00
C LEU A 188 34.41 -10.19 -3.93
N GLU A 189 35.57 -9.86 -3.36
CA GLU A 189 36.78 -9.57 -4.13
C GLU A 189 37.29 -10.82 -4.90
N ARG A 190 37.32 -11.97 -4.23
CA ARG A 190 37.68 -13.26 -4.86
C ARG A 190 36.65 -13.66 -5.91
N VAL A 191 35.36 -13.43 -5.66
CA VAL A 191 34.28 -13.64 -6.63
C VAL A 191 34.50 -12.78 -7.87
N GLY A 192 34.86 -11.50 -7.71
CA GLY A 192 35.18 -10.61 -8.82
C GLY A 192 36.38 -11.10 -9.66
N ARG A 193 37.38 -11.74 -9.05
CA ARG A 193 38.47 -12.40 -9.79
C ARG A 193 38.01 -13.65 -10.53
N ILE A 194 37.22 -14.52 -9.86
CA ILE A 194 36.61 -15.71 -10.47
C ILE A 194 35.77 -15.33 -11.70
N MET A 195 34.93 -14.30 -11.58
CA MET A 195 34.07 -13.84 -12.67
C MET A 195 34.86 -13.30 -13.86
N ARG A 196 35.93 -12.53 -13.61
CA ARG A 196 36.81 -12.04 -14.68
C ARG A 196 37.51 -13.19 -15.39
N ALA A 197 38.02 -14.18 -14.66
CA ALA A 197 38.63 -15.36 -15.26
C ALA A 197 37.62 -16.18 -16.07
N TRP A 198 36.45 -16.45 -15.50
CA TRP A 198 35.35 -17.15 -16.16
C TRP A 198 34.87 -16.42 -17.41
N SER A 199 34.69 -15.09 -17.35
CA SER A 199 34.22 -14.29 -18.50
C SER A 199 35.18 -14.34 -19.68
N ARG A 200 36.51 -14.33 -19.43
CA ARG A 200 37.52 -14.47 -20.49
C ARG A 200 37.48 -15.84 -21.16
N GLU A 201 37.26 -16.88 -20.37
CA GLU A 201 37.10 -18.23 -20.92
C GLU A 201 35.83 -18.34 -21.76
N GLN A 202 34.70 -17.86 -21.24
CA GLN A 202 33.43 -17.89 -21.98
C GLN A 202 33.48 -17.02 -23.25
N ALA A 203 34.17 -15.88 -23.19
CA ALA A 203 34.38 -15.02 -24.34
C ALA A 203 35.12 -15.75 -25.47
N ALA A 204 36.17 -16.51 -25.14
CA ALA A 204 36.89 -17.32 -26.11
C ALA A 204 36.06 -18.52 -26.61
N ALA A 205 35.34 -19.19 -25.72
CA ALA A 205 34.60 -20.42 -26.06
C ALA A 205 33.32 -20.18 -26.86
N ARG A 206 32.69 -19.00 -26.70
CA ARG A 206 31.38 -18.67 -27.30
C ARG A 206 31.42 -17.44 -28.23
N GLU A 207 32.59 -16.85 -28.41
CA GLU A 207 32.79 -15.61 -29.18
C GLU A 207 31.90 -14.45 -28.67
N VAL A 208 31.75 -14.32 -27.37
CA VAL A 208 30.96 -13.23 -26.74
C VAL A 208 31.87 -12.23 -26.05
N GLU A 209 31.44 -10.98 -25.91
CA GLU A 209 32.16 -9.96 -25.14
C GLU A 209 31.39 -9.65 -23.84
N PHE A 210 32.07 -9.48 -22.71
CA PHE A 210 31.46 -9.03 -21.47
C PHE A 210 31.90 -7.60 -21.15
N ALA A 211 30.93 -6.70 -21.00
CA ALA A 211 31.23 -5.36 -20.47
C ALA A 211 31.63 -5.46 -18.98
N PRO A 212 32.64 -4.71 -18.49
CA PRO A 212 33.03 -4.72 -17.08
C PRO A 212 31.87 -4.43 -16.13
N GLU A 213 31.02 -3.47 -16.48
CA GLU A 213 29.86 -3.05 -15.71
C GLU A 213 28.81 -4.17 -15.62
N ALA A 214 28.74 -5.06 -16.62
CA ALA A 214 27.84 -6.21 -16.60
C ALA A 214 28.25 -7.24 -15.53
N LEU A 215 29.57 -7.46 -15.35
CA LEU A 215 30.09 -8.34 -14.31
C LEU A 215 29.80 -7.75 -12.93
N GLU A 216 30.08 -6.46 -12.73
CA GLU A 216 29.78 -5.79 -11.47
C GLU A 216 28.28 -5.83 -11.15
N GLN A 217 27.42 -5.55 -12.13
CA GLN A 217 25.98 -5.61 -11.97
C GLN A 217 25.50 -7.02 -11.61
N ALA A 218 26.02 -8.06 -12.27
CA ALA A 218 25.63 -9.44 -11.97
C ALA A 218 25.98 -9.79 -10.52
N MET A 219 27.16 -9.39 -10.06
CA MET A 219 27.60 -9.61 -8.68
C MET A 219 26.73 -8.85 -7.69
N GLN A 220 26.46 -7.56 -7.95
CA GLN A 220 25.61 -6.73 -7.10
C GLN A 220 24.19 -7.31 -6.99
N LEU A 221 23.56 -7.66 -8.11
CA LEU A 221 22.21 -8.23 -8.12
C LEU A 221 22.15 -9.58 -7.40
N ALA A 222 23.09 -10.49 -7.70
CA ALA A 222 23.13 -11.79 -7.05
C ALA A 222 23.42 -11.67 -5.54
N HIS A 223 24.36 -10.81 -5.14
CA HIS A 223 24.66 -10.58 -3.73
C HIS A 223 23.45 -10.01 -2.98
N ARG A 224 22.81 -8.99 -3.57
CA ARG A 224 21.74 -8.23 -2.93
C ARG A 224 20.40 -8.97 -2.88
N PHE A 225 20.05 -9.67 -3.95
CA PHE A 225 18.71 -10.21 -4.14
C PHE A 225 18.66 -11.75 -4.09
N GLN A 226 19.81 -12.45 -4.13
CA GLN A 226 19.88 -13.91 -4.02
C GLN A 226 20.62 -14.34 -2.76
N ALA A 227 20.15 -13.89 -1.60
CA ALA A 227 20.77 -14.19 -0.30
C ALA A 227 20.79 -15.68 0.06
N ARG A 228 19.86 -16.48 -0.48
CA ARG A 228 19.78 -17.95 -0.24
C ARG A 228 20.86 -18.75 -0.93
N SER A 229 21.43 -18.21 -2.01
CA SER A 229 22.43 -18.91 -2.80
C SER A 229 23.82 -18.40 -2.45
N ARG A 230 24.81 -19.29 -2.55
CA ARG A 230 26.20 -18.96 -2.25
C ARG A 230 26.96 -18.53 -3.48
N GLN A 231 27.92 -17.65 -3.26
CA GLN A 231 28.96 -17.37 -4.23
C GLN A 231 29.91 -18.56 -4.37
N PRO A 232 30.56 -18.73 -5.54
CA PRO A 232 30.41 -17.92 -6.76
C PRO A 232 29.21 -18.33 -7.62
N ARG A 233 28.57 -19.47 -7.32
CA ARG A 233 27.54 -20.09 -8.16
C ARG A 233 26.42 -19.13 -8.54
N LYS A 234 25.82 -18.41 -7.59
CA LYS A 234 24.67 -17.54 -7.87
C LYS A 234 24.92 -16.48 -8.94
N THR A 235 26.14 -15.95 -8.98
CA THR A 235 26.53 -14.93 -9.95
C THR A 235 26.86 -15.56 -11.30
N LEU A 236 27.59 -16.69 -11.27
CA LEU A 236 27.94 -17.43 -12.48
C LEU A 236 26.71 -18.05 -13.16
N ASP A 237 25.70 -18.49 -12.40
CA ASP A 237 24.44 -19.01 -12.95
C ASP A 237 23.68 -17.91 -13.70
N LEU A 238 23.66 -16.67 -13.17
CA LEU A 238 23.04 -15.52 -13.84
C LEU A 238 23.75 -15.18 -15.15
N LEU A 239 25.08 -15.09 -15.12
CA LEU A 239 25.87 -14.81 -16.32
C LEU A 239 25.82 -15.96 -17.32
N GLY A 240 25.89 -17.20 -16.85
CA GLY A 240 25.85 -18.40 -17.70
C GLY A 240 24.53 -18.53 -18.46
N GLN A 241 23.41 -18.13 -17.86
CA GLN A 241 22.13 -18.06 -18.56
C GLN A 241 22.13 -17.05 -19.72
N LEU A 242 22.80 -15.91 -19.56
CA LEU A 242 22.98 -14.94 -20.65
C LEU A 242 23.87 -15.51 -21.74
N THR A 243 25.02 -16.07 -21.36
CA THR A 243 25.94 -16.69 -22.31
C THR A 243 25.30 -17.82 -23.11
N ALA A 244 24.42 -18.61 -22.49
CA ALA A 244 23.70 -19.70 -23.15
C ALA A 244 22.71 -19.21 -24.24
N LEU A 245 22.23 -17.97 -24.12
CA LEU A 245 21.30 -17.34 -25.06
C LEU A 245 22.00 -16.38 -26.04
N ALA A 246 23.26 -16.04 -25.76
CA ALA A 246 24.03 -15.10 -26.55
C ALA A 246 24.42 -15.71 -27.91
N ARG A 247 24.41 -14.86 -28.94
CA ARG A 247 24.92 -15.19 -30.27
C ARG A 247 26.41 -14.85 -30.36
N PRO A 248 27.19 -15.54 -31.22
CA PRO A 248 28.56 -15.12 -31.53
C PRO A 248 28.61 -13.64 -31.93
N GLY A 249 29.60 -12.92 -31.41
CA GLY A 249 29.79 -11.47 -31.57
C GLY A 249 28.93 -10.59 -30.65
N MET A 250 28.06 -11.17 -29.82
CA MET A 250 27.22 -10.39 -28.91
C MET A 250 28.02 -9.88 -27.71
N ARG A 251 27.84 -8.58 -27.40
CA ARG A 251 28.33 -7.96 -26.16
C ARG A 251 27.25 -8.03 -25.07
N ILE A 252 27.57 -8.68 -23.96
CA ILE A 252 26.74 -8.73 -22.75
C ILE A 252 26.96 -7.46 -21.95
N THR A 253 25.89 -6.65 -21.84
CA THR A 253 25.88 -5.34 -21.18
C THR A 253 25.19 -5.41 -19.81
N GLN A 254 25.35 -4.34 -19.02
CA GLN A 254 24.64 -4.16 -17.74
C GLN A 254 23.11 -4.30 -17.91
N ALA A 255 22.55 -3.68 -18.95
CA ALA A 255 21.12 -3.76 -19.25
C ALA A 255 20.66 -5.20 -19.50
N ALA A 256 21.44 -6.01 -20.22
CA ALA A 256 21.13 -7.42 -20.47
C ALA A 256 21.13 -8.24 -19.17
N VAL A 257 22.04 -7.95 -18.25
CA VAL A 257 22.08 -8.57 -16.90
C VAL A 257 20.84 -8.23 -16.09
N ILE A 258 20.46 -6.96 -16.07
CA ILE A 258 19.24 -6.51 -15.37
C ILE A 258 18.00 -7.15 -16.00
N GLU A 259 17.88 -7.11 -17.33
CA GLU A 259 16.76 -7.71 -18.05
C GLU A 259 16.64 -9.21 -17.76
N ARG A 260 17.75 -9.93 -17.83
CA ARG A 260 17.76 -11.37 -17.53
C ARG A 260 17.37 -11.64 -16.09
N PHE A 261 17.89 -10.86 -15.15
CA PHE A 261 17.54 -10.99 -13.74
C PHE A 261 16.04 -10.78 -13.53
N CYS A 262 15.49 -9.70 -14.08
CA CYS A 262 14.06 -9.37 -14.00
C CYS A 262 13.18 -10.47 -14.64
N ALA A 263 13.60 -11.02 -15.79
CA ALA A 263 12.86 -12.09 -16.45
C ALA A 263 12.86 -13.40 -15.64
N THR A 264 14.00 -13.77 -15.07
CA THR A 264 14.14 -14.99 -14.25
C THR A 264 13.35 -14.88 -12.94
N HIS A 265 13.33 -13.69 -12.34
CA HIS A 265 12.78 -13.46 -11.00
C HIS A 265 11.42 -12.75 -10.97
N LYS A 266 10.88 -12.39 -12.14
CA LYS A 266 9.61 -11.64 -12.31
C LYS A 266 9.56 -10.32 -11.53
N THR A 267 10.70 -9.67 -11.36
CA THR A 267 10.81 -8.40 -10.66
C THR A 267 10.71 -7.22 -11.65
N PRO A 268 9.97 -6.15 -11.33
CA PRO A 268 9.91 -4.95 -12.16
C PRO A 268 11.28 -4.32 -12.34
N ARG A 269 11.63 -4.02 -13.60
CA ARG A 269 12.87 -3.35 -13.95
C ARG A 269 13.05 -2.02 -13.21
N ALA A 270 11.97 -1.26 -13.06
CA ALA A 270 11.98 0.03 -12.35
C ALA A 270 12.45 -0.05 -10.89
N LEU A 271 12.45 -1.22 -10.25
CA LEU A 271 12.95 -1.39 -8.88
C LEU A 271 14.43 -1.74 -8.80
N ILE A 272 14.97 -2.32 -9.87
CA ILE A 272 16.29 -2.95 -9.89
C ILE A 272 17.30 -2.12 -10.69
N ASP A 273 16.84 -1.56 -11.81
CA ASP A 273 17.67 -0.80 -12.73
C ASP A 273 18.03 0.55 -12.08
N PRO A 274 19.30 0.83 -11.73
CA PRO A 274 19.68 2.07 -11.07
C PRO A 274 19.42 3.30 -11.95
N ASP A 275 19.47 3.14 -13.28
CA ASP A 275 19.37 4.23 -14.24
C ASP A 275 17.92 4.59 -14.59
N MET A 276 16.97 3.73 -14.22
CA MET A 276 15.55 3.96 -14.47
C MET A 276 14.93 4.76 -13.30
N PRO A 277 14.45 6.00 -13.51
CA PRO A 277 13.79 6.75 -12.45
C PRO A 277 12.47 6.07 -12.05
N LEU A 278 12.11 6.22 -10.78
CA LEU A 278 10.83 5.78 -10.24
C LEU A 278 10.06 7.02 -9.77
N ASP A 279 8.95 7.35 -10.45
CA ASP A 279 8.08 8.44 -10.03
C ASP A 279 7.32 8.04 -8.76
N MET A 280 7.73 8.64 -7.65
CA MET A 280 7.16 8.36 -6.34
C MET A 280 5.73 8.92 -6.20
N ALA A 281 5.40 10.01 -6.90
CA ALA A 281 4.07 10.60 -6.87
C ALA A 281 3.09 9.75 -7.69
N GLU A 282 3.50 9.24 -8.84
CA GLU A 282 2.71 8.29 -9.62
C GLU A 282 2.49 6.98 -8.85
N LEU A 283 3.56 6.45 -8.23
CA LEU A 283 3.49 5.26 -7.38
C LEU A 283 2.49 5.44 -6.23
N GLU A 284 2.59 6.56 -5.51
CA GLU A 284 1.67 6.88 -4.43
C GLU A 284 0.23 7.01 -4.93
N LYS A 285 0.00 7.68 -6.07
CA LYS A 285 -1.32 7.80 -6.69
C LYS A 285 -1.89 6.43 -7.07
N GLY A 286 -1.06 5.54 -7.61
CA GLY A 286 -1.41 4.16 -7.94
C GLY A 286 -1.87 3.36 -6.71
N PHE A 287 -1.10 3.43 -5.62
CA PHE A 287 -1.48 2.78 -4.35
C PHE A 287 -2.72 3.41 -3.72
N ARG A 288 -2.86 4.75 -3.70
CA ARG A 288 -4.06 5.44 -3.15
C ARG A 288 -5.33 5.08 -3.91
N ARG A 289 -5.24 4.85 -5.23
CA ARG A 289 -6.38 4.35 -6.01
C ARG A 289 -6.81 2.98 -5.47
N GLN A 290 -5.90 2.08 -5.14
CA GLN A 290 -6.26 0.71 -4.76
C GLN A 290 -6.52 0.53 -3.26
N VAL A 291 -5.81 1.26 -2.40
CA VAL A 291 -5.91 1.23 -0.94
C VAL A 291 -6.68 2.46 -0.44
N LEU A 292 -7.97 2.26 -0.19
CA LEU A 292 -8.91 3.34 0.18
C LEU A 292 -8.90 3.61 1.68
N GLY A 293 -8.83 4.89 2.05
CA GLY A 293 -8.93 5.35 3.45
C GLY A 293 -7.71 5.09 4.34
N GLN A 294 -6.58 4.60 3.79
CA GLN A 294 -5.39 4.24 4.56
C GLN A 294 -4.11 4.95 4.07
N PRO A 295 -4.00 6.29 4.20
CA PRO A 295 -2.86 7.05 3.68
C PRO A 295 -1.54 6.70 4.39
N GLU A 296 -1.58 6.33 5.67
CA GLU A 296 -0.40 5.90 6.43
C GLU A 296 0.20 4.60 5.89
N ALA A 297 -0.65 3.62 5.58
CA ALA A 297 -0.22 2.38 4.95
C ALA A 297 0.42 2.65 3.59
N VAL A 298 -0.19 3.49 2.75
CA VAL A 298 0.37 3.84 1.44
C VAL A 298 1.74 4.52 1.58
N ARG A 299 1.88 5.52 2.46
CA ARG A 299 3.17 6.20 2.69
C ARG A 299 4.25 5.23 3.18
N CYS A 300 3.91 4.32 4.09
CA CYS A 300 4.81 3.29 4.57
C CYS A 300 5.33 2.39 3.42
N MET A 301 4.42 1.93 2.55
CA MET A 301 4.79 1.09 1.40
C MET A 301 5.66 1.83 0.40
N VAL A 302 5.30 3.07 0.06
CA VAL A 302 6.07 3.94 -0.85
C VAL A 302 7.47 4.19 -0.28
N SER A 303 7.59 4.49 1.02
CA SER A 303 8.87 4.68 1.69
C SER A 303 9.74 3.42 1.67
N MET A 304 9.16 2.23 1.91
CA MET A 304 9.88 0.97 1.80
C MET A 304 10.40 0.74 0.38
N ILE A 305 9.55 0.93 -0.63
CA ILE A 305 9.92 0.80 -2.04
C ILE A 305 11.05 1.77 -2.39
N SER A 306 11.02 3.00 -1.85
CA SER A 306 12.10 3.97 -1.99
C SER A 306 13.42 3.46 -1.43
N ARG A 307 13.42 2.87 -0.23
CA ARG A 307 14.65 2.33 0.40
C ARG A 307 15.22 1.16 -0.39
N ILE A 308 14.34 0.29 -0.90
CA ILE A 308 14.74 -0.81 -1.78
C ILE A 308 15.30 -0.23 -3.09
N LYS A 309 14.65 0.73 -3.73
CA LYS A 309 15.18 1.34 -4.96
C LYS A 309 16.55 2.00 -4.72
N ALA A 310 16.70 2.73 -3.62
CA ALA A 310 17.92 3.47 -3.28
C ALA A 310 19.10 2.61 -2.80
N GLY A 311 18.91 1.30 -2.54
CA GLY A 311 20.02 0.49 -2.02
C GLY A 311 20.28 0.63 -0.52
N LEU A 312 19.38 1.28 0.23
CA LEU A 312 19.59 1.63 1.64
C LEU A 312 18.96 0.63 2.63
N SER A 313 18.57 -0.54 2.15
CA SER A 313 18.04 -1.63 2.97
C SER A 313 19.16 -2.42 3.65
N ASP A 314 18.98 -2.83 4.91
CA ASP A 314 19.93 -3.71 5.60
C ASP A 314 19.93 -5.11 4.92
N ALA A 315 21.10 -5.53 4.42
CA ALA A 315 21.27 -6.80 3.74
C ALA A 315 21.14 -8.03 4.68
N ARG A 316 21.16 -7.83 6.00
CA ARG A 316 21.06 -8.92 6.99
C ARG A 316 19.63 -9.22 7.40
N ARG A 317 18.70 -8.29 7.20
CA ARG A 317 17.30 -8.39 7.62
C ARG A 317 16.36 -8.52 6.40
N PRO A 318 15.08 -8.91 6.59
CA PRO A 318 14.07 -8.81 5.53
C PRO A 318 13.96 -7.37 4.99
N PHE A 319 13.49 -7.19 3.76
CA PHE A 319 13.35 -5.86 3.13
C PHE A 319 12.43 -4.90 3.90
N GLY A 320 11.50 -5.45 4.66
CA GLY A 320 10.64 -4.70 5.56
C GLY A 320 9.84 -5.66 6.43
N VAL A 321 9.72 -5.30 7.71
CA VAL A 321 8.97 -6.05 8.72
C VAL A 321 7.94 -5.12 9.32
N PHE A 322 6.66 -5.35 9.02
CA PHE A 322 5.56 -4.45 9.37
C PHE A 322 4.52 -5.13 10.25
N LEU A 323 3.98 -4.38 11.20
CA LEU A 323 2.81 -4.79 11.97
C LEU A 323 1.62 -3.92 11.56
N PHE A 324 0.62 -4.53 10.94
CA PHE A 324 -0.62 -3.87 10.54
C PHE A 324 -1.68 -4.08 11.61
N ALA A 325 -1.96 -3.04 12.39
CA ALA A 325 -2.91 -3.07 13.50
C ALA A 325 -4.21 -2.35 13.13
N GLY A 326 -5.37 -2.96 13.35
CA GLY A 326 -6.67 -2.29 13.14
C GLY A 326 -7.84 -3.28 13.04
N PRO A 327 -9.08 -2.80 12.79
CA PRO A 327 -10.27 -3.66 12.72
C PRO A 327 -10.25 -4.63 11.53
N THR A 328 -11.15 -5.61 11.53
CA THR A 328 -11.20 -6.58 10.43
C THR A 328 -11.79 -5.97 9.16
N GLY A 329 -11.38 -6.45 7.99
CA GLY A 329 -11.99 -6.03 6.72
C GLY A 329 -11.64 -4.62 6.21
N VAL A 330 -10.66 -3.92 6.81
CA VAL A 330 -10.21 -2.57 6.38
C VAL A 330 -9.11 -2.56 5.32
N GLY A 331 -8.58 -3.72 4.93
CA GLY A 331 -7.59 -3.83 3.84
C GLY A 331 -6.18 -4.27 4.25
N LYS A 332 -5.93 -4.67 5.50
CA LYS A 332 -4.61 -5.16 5.97
C LYS A 332 -4.00 -6.22 5.03
N THR A 333 -4.76 -7.28 4.74
CA THR A 333 -4.36 -8.36 3.80
C THR A 333 -4.26 -7.87 2.36
N HIS A 334 -5.08 -6.89 1.97
CA HIS A 334 -5.12 -6.39 0.60
C HIS A 334 -3.83 -5.63 0.25
N VAL A 335 -3.29 -4.85 1.18
CA VAL A 335 -2.00 -4.17 1.00
C VAL A 335 -0.87 -5.16 0.71
N GLY A 336 -0.80 -6.28 1.44
CA GLY A 336 0.20 -7.32 1.18
C GLY A 336 0.06 -7.97 -0.20
N GLN A 337 -1.17 -8.17 -0.67
CA GLN A 337 -1.43 -8.68 -2.03
C GLN A 337 -0.98 -7.70 -3.10
N LEU A 338 -1.26 -6.41 -2.90
CA LEU A 338 -0.83 -5.35 -3.82
C LEU A 338 0.69 -5.21 -3.87
N LEU A 339 1.37 -5.36 -2.74
CA LEU A 339 2.83 -5.40 -2.71
C LEU A 339 3.38 -6.57 -3.50
N ALA A 340 2.82 -7.78 -3.34
CA ALA A 340 3.29 -8.95 -4.09
C ALA A 340 3.07 -8.76 -5.60
N GLU A 341 1.91 -8.23 -5.99
CA GLU A 341 1.58 -7.91 -7.38
C GLU A 341 2.51 -6.83 -7.95
N TYR A 342 2.76 -5.75 -7.21
CA TYR A 342 3.62 -4.66 -7.67
C TYR A 342 5.09 -5.04 -7.74
N LEU A 343 5.64 -5.68 -6.69
CA LEU A 343 7.07 -5.98 -6.58
C LEU A 343 7.48 -7.26 -7.30
N PHE A 344 6.58 -8.23 -7.45
CA PHE A 344 6.90 -9.56 -7.97
C PHE A 344 6.00 -9.97 -9.15
N GLY A 345 5.17 -9.05 -9.64
CA GLY A 345 4.32 -9.24 -10.82
C GLY A 345 3.12 -10.17 -10.62
N SER A 346 3.03 -10.90 -9.51
CA SER A 346 1.90 -11.79 -9.21
C SER A 346 1.61 -11.86 -7.72
N ARG A 347 0.32 -12.03 -7.40
CA ARG A 347 -0.17 -12.30 -6.03
C ARG A 347 0.29 -13.66 -5.49
N ASP A 348 0.72 -14.58 -6.36
CA ASP A 348 1.20 -15.92 -5.97
C ASP A 348 2.54 -15.87 -5.23
N HIS A 349 3.26 -14.75 -5.32
CA HIS A 349 4.44 -14.45 -4.50
C HIS A 349 4.08 -13.99 -3.08
N MET A 350 2.83 -14.19 -2.64
CA MET A 350 2.42 -13.97 -1.26
C MET A 350 2.21 -15.29 -0.52
N VAL A 351 3.06 -15.55 0.47
CA VAL A 351 2.93 -16.67 1.40
C VAL A 351 2.03 -16.23 2.55
N ARG A 352 0.76 -16.65 2.54
CA ARG A 352 -0.20 -16.33 3.61
C ARG A 352 -0.29 -17.46 4.63
N LEU A 353 -0.09 -17.13 5.90
CA LEU A 353 -0.19 -18.04 7.03
C LEU A 353 -1.20 -17.48 8.05
N ASN A 354 -2.17 -18.28 8.45
CA ASN A 354 -3.13 -17.92 9.50
C ASN A 354 -2.55 -18.33 10.86
N MET A 355 -2.23 -17.36 11.72
CA MET A 355 -1.56 -17.62 12.99
C MET A 355 -2.48 -18.25 14.04
N ALA A 356 -3.80 -18.16 13.86
CA ALA A 356 -4.77 -18.87 14.67
C ALA A 356 -4.63 -20.40 14.57
N ASP A 357 -4.14 -20.92 13.43
CA ASP A 357 -3.90 -22.35 13.23
C ASP A 357 -2.66 -22.85 14.02
N TYR A 358 -1.88 -21.93 14.59
CA TYR A 358 -0.61 -22.18 15.29
C TYR A 358 -0.64 -21.73 16.76
N SER A 359 -1.81 -21.82 17.39
CA SER A 359 -2.03 -21.44 18.80
C SER A 359 -1.62 -22.53 19.81
N ALA A 360 -1.58 -23.79 19.39
CA ALA A 360 -1.28 -24.93 20.25
C ALA A 360 0.22 -25.06 20.57
N GLU A 361 0.53 -25.75 21.67
CA GLU A 361 1.90 -26.11 22.02
C GLU A 361 2.51 -27.04 20.94
N GLY A 362 3.75 -26.74 20.51
CA GLY A 362 4.43 -27.48 19.45
C GLY A 362 4.11 -26.99 18.02
N ALA A 363 3.28 -25.96 17.85
CA ALA A 363 2.99 -25.36 16.54
C ALA A 363 4.24 -24.83 15.81
N ASP A 364 5.29 -24.45 16.55
CA ASP A 364 6.59 -24.08 16.02
C ASP A 364 7.25 -25.23 15.24
N ARG A 365 7.08 -26.49 15.67
CA ARG A 365 7.57 -27.68 14.96
C ARG A 365 6.81 -27.92 13.65
N VAL A 366 5.53 -27.56 13.59
CA VAL A 366 4.76 -27.65 12.33
C VAL A 366 5.23 -26.59 11.34
N LEU A 367 5.45 -25.37 11.83
CA LEU A 367 5.78 -24.23 10.98
C LEU A 367 7.23 -24.24 10.49
N PHE A 368 8.19 -24.46 11.40
CA PHE A 368 9.63 -24.41 11.15
C PHE A 368 10.27 -25.79 10.94
N GLY A 369 9.55 -26.87 11.23
CA GLY A 369 9.98 -28.26 10.99
C GLY A 369 10.10 -29.08 12.27
N ASN A 370 9.86 -30.39 12.14
CA ASN A 370 9.98 -31.35 13.23
C ASN A 370 11.12 -32.35 12.94
N PRO A 371 12.20 -32.40 13.74
CA PRO A 371 13.31 -33.32 13.49
C PRO A 371 12.88 -34.79 13.57
N GLU A 372 11.82 -35.10 14.33
CA GLU A 372 11.23 -36.42 14.47
C GLU A 372 10.17 -36.71 13.38
N GLY A 373 10.06 -35.85 12.36
CA GLY A 373 9.07 -35.99 11.30
C GLY A 373 9.31 -37.21 10.42
N TYR A 374 8.24 -37.97 10.15
CA TYR A 374 8.34 -39.17 9.30
C TYR A 374 8.51 -38.82 7.81
N TYR A 375 7.85 -37.75 7.36
CA TYR A 375 7.94 -37.29 5.97
C TYR A 375 8.90 -36.10 5.84
N PRO A 376 9.68 -35.99 4.73
CA PRO A 376 10.56 -34.84 4.49
C PRO A 376 9.85 -33.48 4.57
N ALA A 377 8.57 -33.47 4.20
CA ALA A 377 7.71 -32.31 4.35
C ALA A 377 7.59 -31.85 5.83
N GLN A 378 7.33 -32.79 6.75
CA GLN A 378 7.23 -32.50 8.17
C GLN A 378 8.56 -32.08 8.77
N VAL A 379 9.67 -32.67 8.31
CA VAL A 379 11.02 -32.31 8.77
C VAL A 379 11.39 -30.88 8.37
N ARG A 380 11.00 -30.44 7.16
CA ARG A 380 11.31 -29.08 6.68
C ARG A 380 10.39 -27.99 7.23
N GLY A 381 9.16 -28.34 7.62
CA GLY A 381 8.15 -27.39 8.10
C GLY A 381 7.41 -26.66 6.97
N VAL A 382 6.23 -26.13 7.30
CA VAL A 382 5.32 -25.48 6.34
C VAL A 382 5.89 -24.18 5.78
N LEU A 383 6.50 -23.34 6.62
CA LEU A 383 7.04 -22.05 6.19
C LEU A 383 8.16 -22.26 5.16
N THR A 384 9.08 -23.18 5.45
CA THR A 384 10.18 -23.52 4.54
C THR A 384 9.66 -23.98 3.18
N GLN A 385 8.68 -24.89 3.15
CA GLN A 385 8.13 -25.40 1.89
C GLN A 385 7.50 -24.31 1.04
N ARG A 386 6.75 -23.39 1.65
CA ARG A 386 6.09 -22.30 0.92
C ARG A 386 7.09 -21.25 0.43
N LEU A 387 8.20 -21.11 1.12
CA LEU A 387 9.30 -20.24 0.70
C LEU A 387 10.19 -20.91 -0.35
N MET A 388 10.30 -22.25 -0.37
CA MET A 388 11.13 -22.98 -1.34
C MET A 388 10.71 -22.67 -2.78
N GLY A 389 11.68 -22.32 -3.63
CA GLY A 389 11.43 -21.95 -5.03
C GLY A 389 11.00 -20.49 -5.27
N GLN A 390 10.71 -19.71 -4.21
CA GLN A 390 10.39 -18.28 -4.31
C GLN A 390 11.52 -17.43 -3.68
N PRO A 391 12.44 -16.85 -4.48
CA PRO A 391 13.52 -16.01 -3.97
C PRO A 391 13.01 -14.71 -3.35
N PHE A 392 11.88 -14.21 -3.86
CA PHE A 392 11.16 -13.05 -3.33
C PHE A 392 9.74 -13.43 -2.97
N ALA A 393 9.31 -13.04 -1.77
CA ALA A 393 7.95 -13.28 -1.31
C ALA A 393 7.52 -12.24 -0.29
N VAL A 394 6.21 -11.95 -0.29
CA VAL A 394 5.53 -11.28 0.83
C VAL A 394 5.02 -12.37 1.77
N VAL A 395 5.54 -12.43 3.00
CA VAL A 395 5.06 -13.33 4.04
C VAL A 395 4.02 -12.60 4.87
N LEU A 396 2.75 -13.00 4.72
CA LEU A 396 1.63 -12.44 5.48
C LEU A 396 1.28 -13.36 6.64
N LEU A 397 1.50 -12.89 7.87
CA LEU A 397 1.15 -13.56 9.11
C LEU A 397 -0.16 -12.96 9.65
N ASP A 398 -1.29 -13.60 9.35
CA ASP A 398 -2.61 -13.09 9.69
C ASP A 398 -2.98 -13.42 11.14
N GLU A 399 -3.56 -12.49 11.89
CA GLU A 399 -3.96 -12.65 13.31
C GLU A 399 -2.81 -13.08 14.23
N PHE A 400 -1.67 -12.41 14.09
CA PHE A 400 -0.40 -12.79 14.71
C PHE A 400 -0.44 -12.89 16.25
N GLU A 401 -1.33 -12.14 16.90
CA GLU A 401 -1.58 -12.21 18.35
C GLU A 401 -2.06 -13.59 18.82
N LYS A 402 -2.63 -14.41 17.94
CA LYS A 402 -3.20 -15.72 18.29
C LYS A 402 -2.18 -16.87 18.25
N ALA A 403 -0.99 -16.65 17.69
CA ALA A 403 0.04 -17.67 17.66
C ALA A 403 0.62 -17.95 19.05
N HIS A 404 1.09 -19.18 19.25
CA HIS A 404 1.77 -19.58 20.48
C HIS A 404 3.09 -18.81 20.67
N ALA A 405 3.49 -18.56 21.93
CA ALA A 405 4.68 -17.78 22.26
C ALA A 405 5.98 -18.30 21.60
N ARG A 406 6.15 -19.64 21.53
CA ARG A 406 7.31 -20.25 20.83
C ARG A 406 7.36 -19.94 19.34
N VAL A 407 6.20 -19.76 18.70
CA VAL A 407 6.14 -19.33 17.29
C VAL A 407 6.62 -17.88 17.18
N HIS A 408 6.23 -17.01 18.12
CA HIS A 408 6.74 -15.63 18.18
C HIS A 408 8.26 -15.59 18.35
N ASP A 409 8.82 -16.42 19.24
CA ASP A 409 10.27 -16.48 19.48
C ASP A 409 11.05 -16.90 18.23
N ARG A 410 10.52 -17.87 17.47
CA ARG A 410 11.13 -18.30 16.20
C ARG A 410 11.04 -17.23 15.11
N PHE A 411 9.95 -16.46 15.06
CA PHE A 411 9.86 -15.31 14.15
C PHE A 411 10.76 -14.14 14.57
N LEU A 412 10.97 -13.91 15.87
CA LEU A 412 11.96 -12.94 16.36
C LEU A 412 13.36 -13.27 15.83
N GLN A 413 13.79 -14.52 16.01
CA GLN A 413 15.08 -14.98 15.49
C GLN A 413 15.18 -14.75 13.97
N LEU A 414 14.12 -15.09 13.23
CA LEU A 414 14.07 -14.90 11.79
C LEU A 414 14.17 -13.42 11.39
N ILE A 415 13.48 -12.52 12.10
CA ILE A 415 13.47 -11.07 11.83
C ILE A 415 14.85 -10.45 12.13
N ASP A 416 15.53 -10.93 13.16
CA ASP A 416 16.84 -10.40 13.58
C ASP A 416 17.99 -10.93 12.70
N GLU A 417 18.02 -12.23 12.42
CA GLU A 417 19.09 -12.87 11.65
C GLU A 417 18.85 -12.82 10.12
N GLY A 418 17.60 -12.55 9.72
CA GLY A 418 17.13 -12.64 8.34
C GLY A 418 17.16 -14.06 7.78
N SER A 419 17.32 -15.05 8.63
CA SER A 419 17.35 -16.47 8.29
C SER A 419 16.93 -17.32 9.47
N PHE A 420 16.57 -18.56 9.22
CA PHE A 420 16.35 -19.56 10.27
C PHE A 420 16.84 -20.92 9.80
N ILE A 421 17.24 -21.78 10.74
CA ILE A 421 17.57 -23.17 10.45
C ILE A 421 16.31 -24.00 10.68
N ASN A 422 15.91 -24.79 9.68
CA ASN A 422 14.79 -25.72 9.80
C ASN A 422 15.22 -27.01 10.53
N ALA A 423 14.27 -27.88 10.86
CA ALA A 423 14.61 -29.12 11.55
C ALA A 423 15.33 -30.17 10.67
N ALA A 424 15.48 -29.93 9.37
CA ALA A 424 16.34 -30.71 8.49
C ALA A 424 17.80 -30.23 8.51
N GLY A 425 18.14 -29.21 9.31
CA GLY A 425 19.47 -28.58 9.34
C GLY A 425 19.72 -27.62 8.17
N GLU A 426 18.71 -27.32 7.35
CA GLU A 426 18.83 -26.43 6.21
C GLU A 426 18.68 -24.97 6.67
N SER A 427 19.63 -24.11 6.31
CA SER A 427 19.54 -22.66 6.53
C SER A 427 18.65 -22.00 5.47
N ILE A 428 17.55 -21.40 5.91
CA ILE A 428 16.56 -20.74 5.06
C ILE A 428 16.69 -19.22 5.24
N SER A 429 17.11 -18.52 4.17
CA SER A 429 17.18 -17.05 4.21
C SER A 429 15.85 -16.37 3.85
N CYS A 430 15.48 -15.36 4.64
CA CYS A 430 14.33 -14.49 4.46
C CYS A 430 14.72 -13.02 4.21
N ARG A 431 16.01 -12.73 3.95
CA ARG A 431 16.53 -11.38 3.68
C ARG A 431 15.85 -10.68 2.51
N SER A 432 15.50 -11.45 1.47
CA SER A 432 14.82 -10.92 0.28
C SER A 432 13.29 -11.02 0.36
N THR A 433 12.72 -11.07 1.57
CA THR A 433 11.27 -11.15 1.81
C THR A 433 10.75 -9.89 2.48
N ILE A 434 9.44 -9.66 2.36
CA ILE A 434 8.72 -8.65 3.14
C ILE A 434 7.81 -9.37 4.10
N ILE A 435 7.92 -9.08 5.39
CA ILE A 435 7.11 -9.72 6.43
C ILE A 435 6.03 -8.73 6.87
N ILE A 436 4.77 -9.13 6.77
CA ILE A 436 3.62 -8.35 7.21
C ILE A 436 2.89 -9.20 8.25
N ALA A 437 2.93 -8.79 9.51
CA ALA A 437 2.06 -9.33 10.54
C ALA A 437 0.78 -8.48 10.59
N THR A 438 -0.39 -9.11 10.68
CA THR A 438 -1.64 -8.40 10.93
C THR A 438 -2.10 -8.69 12.35
N THR A 439 -2.71 -7.70 12.98
CA THR A 439 -3.34 -7.87 14.28
C THR A 439 -4.65 -7.11 14.37
N ASN A 440 -5.60 -7.68 15.11
CA ASN A 440 -6.83 -6.99 15.49
C ASN A 440 -6.71 -6.32 16.87
N ALA A 441 -5.56 -6.47 17.53
CA ALA A 441 -5.21 -5.76 18.76
C ALA A 441 -5.37 -4.24 18.58
N GLY A 442 -5.96 -3.58 19.58
CA GLY A 442 -6.23 -2.15 19.54
C GLY A 442 -7.50 -1.75 18.77
N ALA A 443 -8.15 -2.66 18.03
CA ALA A 443 -9.40 -2.35 17.32
C ALA A 443 -10.55 -1.93 18.25
N GLU A 444 -10.50 -2.32 19.52
CA GLU A 444 -11.45 -1.95 20.57
C GLU A 444 -11.50 -0.46 20.88
N VAL A 445 -10.41 0.28 20.64
CA VAL A 445 -10.38 1.74 20.77
C VAL A 445 -11.42 2.37 19.84
N TYR A 446 -11.65 1.75 18.67
CA TYR A 446 -12.68 2.17 17.73
C TYR A 446 -14.10 1.73 18.16
N ARG A 447 -14.25 0.67 18.96
CA ARG A 447 -15.55 0.21 19.51
C ARG A 447 -16.02 1.06 20.70
N GLY A 448 -15.09 1.47 21.57
CA GLY A 448 -15.38 2.17 22.83
C GLY A 448 -15.95 3.59 22.68
N SER A 449 -16.08 4.12 21.47
CA SER A 449 -16.62 5.46 21.22
C SER A 449 -18.16 5.54 21.25
N ALA A 450 -18.87 4.44 21.52
CA ALA A 450 -20.33 4.38 21.40
C ALA A 450 -21.13 4.58 22.71
N PHE A 451 -20.54 4.48 23.91
CA PHE A 451 -21.25 4.73 25.18
C PHE A 451 -20.28 5.14 26.30
N GLY A 452 -20.43 6.35 26.85
CA GLY A 452 -19.80 6.77 28.11
C GLY A 452 -18.83 7.94 28.01
N PHE A 453 -18.89 8.82 29.01
CA PHE A 453 -18.07 10.02 29.21
C PHE A 453 -16.55 9.74 29.11
N ASN A 454 -15.96 10.03 27.95
CA ASN A 454 -14.60 10.55 27.81
C ASN A 454 -14.34 10.91 26.34
N THR A 455 -14.48 12.19 26.02
CA THR A 455 -13.94 12.75 24.78
C THR A 455 -12.42 12.76 24.90
N LEU A 456 -11.73 11.82 24.26
CA LEU A 456 -10.31 11.99 23.96
C LEU A 456 -10.19 13.01 22.81
N PRO A 457 -9.61 14.21 23.04
CA PRO A 457 -9.09 15.04 21.98
C PRO A 457 -7.74 14.45 21.48
N GLU A 458 -7.31 14.92 20.32
CA GLU A 458 -6.01 14.65 19.68
C GLU A 458 -5.77 13.26 19.08
N SER A 459 -5.41 13.27 17.79
CA SER A 459 -4.87 12.13 17.04
C SER A 459 -3.68 11.49 17.78
N GLN A 460 -2.90 12.27 18.54
CA GLN A 460 -1.78 11.78 19.36
C GLN A 460 -2.21 10.96 20.58
N SER A 461 -3.24 11.36 21.34
CA SER A 461 -3.72 10.56 22.47
C SER A 461 -4.32 9.22 22.03
N ARG A 462 -4.93 9.14 20.84
CA ARG A 462 -5.45 7.88 20.30
C ARG A 462 -4.35 6.94 19.85
N GLU A 463 -3.30 7.46 19.23
CA GLU A 463 -2.13 6.66 18.82
C GLU A 463 -1.39 6.11 20.04
N GLN A 464 -1.25 6.91 21.10
CA GLN A 464 -0.70 6.46 22.39
C GLN A 464 -1.55 5.37 23.03
N GLU A 465 -2.87 5.51 23.04
CA GLU A 465 -3.77 4.48 23.58
C GLU A 465 -3.73 3.18 22.73
N LEU A 466 -3.66 3.30 21.39
CA LEU A 466 -3.47 2.16 20.50
C LEU A 466 -2.13 1.45 20.77
N HIS A 467 -1.06 2.22 20.94
CA HIS A 467 0.27 1.70 21.27
C HIS A 467 0.26 0.98 22.61
N ARG A 468 -0.31 1.61 23.65
CA ARG A 468 -0.44 1.02 24.98
C ARG A 468 -1.22 -0.30 24.94
N ARG A 469 -2.26 -0.41 24.11
CA ARG A 469 -2.98 -1.69 23.95
C ARG A 469 -2.20 -2.76 23.20
N LEU A 470 -1.35 -2.37 22.25
CA LEU A 470 -0.44 -3.32 21.60
C LEU A 470 0.58 -3.88 22.60
N GLU A 471 1.09 -3.06 23.52
CA GLU A 471 2.00 -3.49 24.60
C GLU A 471 1.37 -4.51 25.57
N HIS A 472 0.04 -4.53 25.70
CA HIS A 472 -0.67 -5.54 26.51
C HIS A 472 -0.77 -6.90 25.83
N HIS A 473 -0.69 -6.95 24.49
CA HIS A 473 -0.82 -8.20 23.72
C HIS A 473 0.51 -8.72 23.19
N PHE A 474 1.51 -7.85 23.04
CA PHE A 474 2.83 -8.21 22.56
C PHE A 474 3.90 -7.77 23.55
N ARG A 475 4.94 -8.60 23.72
CA ARG A 475 6.15 -8.25 24.47
C ARG A 475 6.83 -7.04 23.81
N LEU A 476 7.37 -6.11 24.59
CA LEU A 476 8.07 -4.92 24.07
C LEU A 476 9.24 -5.29 23.14
N GLU A 477 9.99 -6.33 23.48
CA GLU A 477 11.06 -6.88 22.65
C GLU A 477 10.57 -7.23 21.24
N PHE A 478 9.32 -7.69 21.13
CA PHE A 478 8.67 -8.05 19.87
C PHE A 478 8.26 -6.83 19.05
N LEU A 479 7.62 -5.84 19.68
CA LEU A 479 7.21 -4.61 19.00
C LEU A 479 8.41 -3.85 18.44
N ASN A 480 9.54 -3.84 19.16
CA ASN A 480 10.77 -3.18 18.75
C ASN A 480 11.49 -3.86 17.57
N ARG A 481 11.04 -5.04 17.11
CA ARG A 481 11.59 -5.71 15.93
C ARG A 481 10.90 -5.34 14.62
N PHE A 482 9.70 -4.80 14.69
CA PHE A 482 9.05 -4.26 13.50
C PHE A 482 9.71 -2.94 13.11
N ASP A 483 9.96 -2.77 11.82
CA ASP A 483 10.50 -1.51 11.29
C ASP A 483 9.47 -0.38 11.42
N GLN A 484 8.18 -0.73 11.28
CA GLN A 484 7.08 0.21 11.47
C GLN A 484 5.78 -0.52 11.86
N ILE A 485 5.07 0.06 12.83
CA ILE A 485 3.70 -0.29 13.16
C ILE A 485 2.77 0.65 12.37
N VAL A 486 1.85 0.08 11.60
CA VAL A 486 0.92 0.84 10.75
C VAL A 486 -0.50 0.65 11.27
N HIS A 487 -1.15 1.75 11.62
CA HIS A 487 -2.51 1.75 12.14
C HIS A 487 -3.53 1.88 11.00
N PHE A 488 -4.44 0.92 10.90
CA PHE A 488 -5.53 0.92 9.94
C PHE A 488 -6.79 1.46 10.60
N ARG A 489 -7.39 2.46 9.96
CA ARG A 489 -8.60 3.14 10.46
C ARG A 489 -9.86 2.46 9.90
N PRO A 490 -11.00 2.52 10.61
CA PRO A 490 -12.29 2.14 10.05
C PRO A 490 -12.54 2.87 8.72
N LEU A 491 -13.16 2.17 7.77
CA LEU A 491 -13.46 2.73 6.45
C LEU A 491 -14.57 3.78 6.56
N ASP A 492 -14.40 4.91 5.88
CA ASP A 492 -15.46 5.91 5.75
C ASP A 492 -16.52 5.48 4.72
N ARG A 493 -17.66 6.18 4.71
CA ARG A 493 -18.78 5.87 3.81
C ARG A 493 -18.41 5.97 2.34
N GLU A 494 -17.52 6.90 1.99
CA GLU A 494 -17.06 7.09 0.61
C GLU A 494 -16.20 5.92 0.16
N ALA A 495 -15.24 5.48 0.98
CA ALA A 495 -14.43 4.29 0.74
C ALA A 495 -15.31 3.04 0.62
N ILE A 496 -16.34 2.88 1.46
CA ILE A 496 -17.28 1.75 1.38
C ILE A 496 -18.06 1.78 0.06
N ARG A 497 -18.56 2.95 -0.36
CA ARG A 497 -19.25 3.11 -1.66
C ARG A 497 -18.34 2.72 -2.82
N MET A 498 -17.09 3.20 -2.82
CA MET A 498 -16.11 2.87 -3.85
C MET A 498 -15.74 1.37 -3.85
N ILE A 499 -15.69 0.74 -2.68
CA ILE A 499 -15.48 -0.72 -2.59
C ILE A 499 -16.71 -1.46 -3.14
N ALA A 500 -17.93 -1.00 -2.84
CA ALA A 500 -19.17 -1.61 -3.33
C ALA A 500 -19.22 -1.58 -4.86
N LEU A 501 -18.92 -0.44 -5.47
CA LEU A 501 -18.77 -0.29 -6.92
C LEU A 501 -17.79 -1.33 -7.49
N ARG A 502 -16.58 -1.42 -6.94
CA ARG A 502 -15.56 -2.38 -7.41
C ARG A 502 -15.97 -3.85 -7.28
N GLU A 503 -16.66 -4.21 -6.21
CA GLU A 503 -17.13 -5.59 -6.03
C GLU A 503 -18.30 -5.91 -6.96
N LEU A 504 -19.11 -4.92 -7.33
CA LEU A 504 -20.16 -5.05 -8.34
C LEU A 504 -19.59 -5.15 -9.76
N ASP A 505 -18.56 -4.37 -10.12
CA ASP A 505 -17.85 -4.50 -11.40
C ASP A 505 -17.27 -5.91 -11.57
N ARG A 506 -16.73 -6.48 -10.48
CA ARG A 506 -16.25 -7.87 -10.47
C ARG A 506 -17.37 -8.89 -10.61
N LEU A 507 -18.57 -8.56 -10.19
CA LEU A 507 -19.73 -9.41 -10.34
C LEU A 507 -20.08 -9.57 -11.82
N GLU A 508 -20.02 -8.50 -12.61
CA GLU A 508 -20.22 -8.53 -14.07
C GLU A 508 -19.25 -9.46 -14.78
N ALA A 509 -18.00 -9.52 -14.29
CA ALA A 509 -16.95 -10.37 -14.85
C ALA A 509 -17.18 -11.89 -14.60
N ARG A 510 -18.16 -12.29 -13.77
CA ARG A 510 -18.43 -13.71 -13.47
C ARG A 510 -18.93 -14.45 -14.71
N SER A 511 -18.56 -15.73 -14.82
CA SER A 511 -18.94 -16.60 -15.93
C SER A 511 -20.44 -16.66 -16.19
N GLY A 512 -21.27 -16.60 -15.13
CA GLY A 512 -22.73 -16.62 -15.23
C GLY A 512 -23.33 -15.44 -16.01
N LEU A 513 -22.70 -14.26 -15.95
CA LEU A 513 -23.12 -13.07 -16.69
C LEU A 513 -22.36 -12.96 -18.02
N ARG A 514 -21.03 -13.15 -17.98
CA ARG A 514 -20.14 -12.99 -19.13
C ARG A 514 -20.38 -14.01 -20.24
N GLN A 515 -20.59 -15.30 -19.93
CA GLN A 515 -20.88 -16.33 -20.96
C GLN A 515 -22.27 -16.16 -21.58
N ARG A 516 -23.18 -15.50 -20.87
CA ARG A 516 -24.55 -15.23 -21.32
C ARG A 516 -24.68 -13.86 -21.99
N GLU A 517 -23.57 -13.10 -22.07
CA GLU A 517 -23.52 -11.74 -22.61
C GLU A 517 -24.57 -10.82 -21.97
N LEU A 518 -24.84 -11.02 -20.68
CA LEU A 518 -25.81 -10.23 -19.93
C LEU A 518 -25.15 -8.94 -19.47
N ARG A 519 -25.82 -7.80 -19.68
CA ARG A 519 -25.38 -6.50 -19.17
C ARG A 519 -26.07 -6.22 -17.85
N LEU A 520 -25.29 -5.90 -16.82
CA LEU A 520 -25.81 -5.50 -15.53
C LEU A 520 -25.92 -3.97 -15.50
N GLU A 521 -27.04 -3.47 -15.01
CA GLU A 521 -27.19 -2.04 -14.75
C GLU A 521 -27.63 -1.82 -13.30
N ILE A 522 -26.95 -0.90 -12.63
CA ILE A 522 -27.02 -0.73 -11.18
C ILE A 522 -27.46 0.70 -10.90
N ASP A 523 -28.63 0.84 -10.28
CA ASP A 523 -29.13 2.13 -9.80
C ASP A 523 -28.29 2.63 -8.61
N ASP A 524 -28.09 3.95 -8.51
CA ASP A 524 -27.36 4.59 -7.39
C ASP A 524 -28.02 4.29 -6.04
N ALA A 525 -29.33 4.08 -6.02
CA ALA A 525 -30.07 3.65 -4.83
C ALA A 525 -29.58 2.30 -4.28
N VAL A 526 -29.11 1.39 -5.15
CA VAL A 526 -28.53 0.10 -4.74
C VAL A 526 -27.19 0.32 -4.06
N LEU A 527 -26.36 1.24 -4.56
CA LEU A 527 -25.08 1.60 -3.96
C LEU A 527 -25.25 2.27 -2.59
N ASP A 528 -26.23 3.17 -2.47
CA ASP A 528 -26.59 3.79 -1.19
C ASP A 528 -27.09 2.74 -0.19
N TRP A 529 -27.94 1.82 -0.66
CA TRP A 529 -28.44 0.73 0.18
C TRP A 529 -27.32 -0.18 0.66
N LEU A 530 -26.36 -0.53 -0.22
CA LEU A 530 -25.19 -1.33 0.13
C LEU A 530 -24.24 -0.57 1.07
N THR A 531 -24.14 0.75 0.97
CA THR A 531 -23.31 1.55 1.87
C THR A 531 -23.90 1.59 3.29
N VAL A 532 -25.23 1.63 3.41
CA VAL A 532 -25.93 1.65 4.70
C VAL A 532 -26.05 0.26 5.33
N ASN A 533 -26.43 -0.75 4.54
CA ASN A 533 -26.71 -2.11 5.04
C ASN A 533 -25.53 -3.08 4.84
N GLY A 534 -24.49 -2.67 4.12
CA GLY A 534 -23.28 -3.45 3.89
C GLY A 534 -22.08 -2.98 4.71
N TYR A 535 -22.24 -2.00 5.60
CA TYR A 535 -21.20 -1.60 6.54
C TYR A 535 -21.46 -2.11 7.95
N ASP A 536 -20.46 -2.77 8.50
CA ASP A 536 -20.39 -3.14 9.91
C ASP A 536 -19.04 -2.63 10.46
N PRO A 537 -19.02 -1.88 11.57
CA PRO A 537 -17.78 -1.36 12.17
C PRO A 537 -16.76 -2.44 12.59
N ASP A 538 -17.23 -3.63 12.96
CA ASP A 538 -16.38 -4.74 13.42
C ASP A 538 -15.86 -5.59 12.25
N TYR A 539 -16.67 -5.75 11.19
CA TYR A 539 -16.38 -6.61 10.05
C TYR A 539 -15.91 -5.88 8.78
N GLY A 540 -16.01 -4.55 8.73
CA GLY A 540 -15.54 -3.70 7.64
C GLY A 540 -16.08 -4.12 6.26
N ALA A 541 -15.24 -4.06 5.23
CA ALA A 541 -15.63 -4.42 3.86
C ALA A 541 -15.90 -5.94 3.65
N ARG A 542 -15.56 -6.81 4.61
CA ARG A 542 -15.93 -8.24 4.52
C ARG A 542 -17.45 -8.42 4.64
N PHE A 543 -18.10 -7.61 5.48
CA PHE A 543 -19.55 -7.63 5.63
C PHE A 543 -20.24 -7.24 4.31
N LEU A 544 -19.72 -6.20 3.64
CA LEU A 544 -20.20 -5.74 2.34
C LEU A 544 -20.21 -6.86 1.30
N ARG A 545 -19.11 -7.63 1.17
CA ARG A 545 -19.06 -8.78 0.25
C ARG A 545 -20.14 -9.81 0.58
N GLY A 546 -20.32 -10.15 1.85
CA GLY A 546 -21.37 -11.07 2.28
C GLY A 546 -22.79 -10.51 2.03
N THR A 547 -22.98 -9.20 2.12
CA THR A 547 -24.25 -8.52 1.81
C THR A 547 -24.53 -8.50 0.32
N ILE A 548 -23.52 -8.28 -0.52
CA ILE A 548 -23.62 -8.40 -1.99
C ILE A 548 -23.97 -9.84 -2.37
N GLU A 549 -23.28 -10.84 -1.84
CA GLU A 549 -23.62 -12.23 -2.17
C GLU A 549 -25.06 -12.59 -1.78
N ARG A 550 -25.49 -12.22 -0.56
CA ARG A 550 -26.83 -12.57 -0.07
C ARG A 550 -27.95 -11.81 -0.77
N ASN A 551 -27.79 -10.50 -0.99
CA ASN A 551 -28.89 -9.63 -1.41
C ASN A 551 -28.82 -9.19 -2.87
N VAL A 552 -27.64 -9.25 -3.50
CA VAL A 552 -27.46 -8.91 -4.92
C VAL A 552 -27.33 -10.19 -5.73
N THR A 553 -26.35 -11.04 -5.46
CA THR A 553 -26.08 -12.26 -6.26
C THR A 553 -27.28 -13.20 -6.25
N THR A 554 -27.90 -13.47 -5.09
CA THR A 554 -29.08 -14.34 -5.00
C THR A 554 -30.23 -13.83 -5.85
N VAL A 555 -30.55 -12.54 -5.77
CA VAL A 555 -31.66 -11.92 -6.50
C VAL A 555 -31.39 -11.92 -8.00
N LEU A 556 -30.14 -11.70 -8.40
CA LEU A 556 -29.67 -11.83 -9.78
C LEU A 556 -29.79 -13.26 -10.29
N ALA A 557 -29.35 -14.25 -9.50
CA ALA A 557 -29.43 -15.66 -9.86
C ALA A 557 -30.88 -16.09 -10.06
N ASP A 558 -31.77 -15.73 -9.13
CA ASP A 558 -33.20 -16.00 -9.22
C ASP A 558 -33.82 -15.35 -10.46
N ALA A 559 -33.51 -14.08 -10.72
CA ALA A 559 -34.03 -13.37 -11.89
C ALA A 559 -33.55 -14.01 -13.20
N ILE A 560 -32.28 -14.41 -13.28
CA ILE A 560 -31.71 -15.05 -14.47
C ILE A 560 -32.27 -16.46 -14.68
N VAL A 561 -32.45 -17.25 -13.62
CA VAL A 561 -32.99 -18.62 -13.70
C VAL A 561 -34.46 -18.60 -14.09
N ASN A 562 -35.25 -17.68 -13.51
CA ASN A 562 -36.68 -17.58 -13.76
C ASN A 562 -37.00 -16.96 -15.12
N ALA A 563 -36.30 -15.90 -15.52
CA ALA A 563 -36.58 -15.20 -16.78
C ALA A 563 -35.94 -15.85 -18.02
N ARG A 564 -34.91 -16.71 -17.84
CA ARG A 564 -34.13 -17.33 -18.93
C ARG A 564 -33.76 -16.35 -20.05
N PRO A 565 -33.04 -15.25 -19.74
CA PRO A 565 -32.73 -14.22 -20.73
C PRO A 565 -31.93 -14.77 -21.92
N GLY A 566 -32.26 -14.28 -23.12
CA GLY A 566 -31.46 -14.49 -24.32
C GLY A 566 -30.11 -13.75 -24.26
N ARG A 567 -29.20 -14.03 -25.20
CA ARG A 567 -27.91 -13.33 -25.29
C ARG A 567 -28.14 -11.83 -25.49
N GLY A 568 -27.37 -10.99 -24.78
CA GLY A 568 -27.49 -9.52 -24.87
C GLY A 568 -28.62 -8.89 -24.05
N SER A 569 -29.34 -9.67 -23.24
CA SER A 569 -30.39 -9.14 -22.34
C SER A 569 -29.80 -8.28 -21.22
N ARG A 570 -30.56 -7.28 -20.75
CA ARG A 570 -30.15 -6.37 -19.68
C ARG A 570 -30.79 -6.80 -18.36
N VAL A 571 -30.02 -6.78 -17.27
CA VAL A 571 -30.52 -7.02 -15.92
C VAL A 571 -30.34 -5.75 -15.10
N GLU A 572 -31.45 -5.16 -14.69
CA GLU A 572 -31.48 -3.93 -13.90
C GLU A 572 -31.65 -4.25 -12.41
N LEU A 573 -30.77 -3.71 -11.57
CA LEU A 573 -30.86 -3.77 -10.12
C LEU A 573 -31.43 -2.46 -9.56
N THR A 574 -32.54 -2.55 -8.84
CA THR A 574 -33.20 -1.42 -8.17
C THR A 574 -33.50 -1.74 -6.71
N VAL A 575 -33.80 -0.72 -5.90
CA VAL A 575 -34.25 -0.91 -4.52
C VAL A 575 -35.76 -0.71 -4.41
N ARG A 576 -36.49 -1.71 -3.92
CA ARG A 576 -37.94 -1.66 -3.67
C ARG A 576 -38.26 -2.13 -2.26
N GLY A 577 -38.96 -1.31 -1.49
CA GLY A 577 -39.39 -1.67 -0.13
C GLY A 577 -38.22 -2.06 0.78
N ASN A 578 -37.09 -1.34 0.68
CA ASN A 578 -35.84 -1.63 1.40
C ASN A 578 -35.19 -2.99 1.07
N ARG A 579 -35.50 -3.57 -0.09
CA ARG A 579 -34.85 -4.79 -0.63
C ARG A 579 -34.35 -4.54 -2.04
N ILE A 580 -33.27 -5.22 -2.42
CA ILE A 580 -32.75 -5.19 -3.78
C ILE A 580 -33.62 -6.11 -4.64
N ALA A 581 -34.02 -5.63 -5.81
CA ALA A 581 -34.80 -6.37 -6.79
C ALA A 581 -34.08 -6.33 -8.15
N ALA A 582 -34.02 -7.48 -8.83
CA ALA A 582 -33.49 -7.59 -10.18
C ALA A 582 -34.65 -7.74 -11.18
N ARG A 583 -34.58 -7.01 -12.28
CA ARG A 583 -35.50 -7.14 -13.42
C ARG A 583 -34.71 -7.45 -14.68
N VAL A 584 -35.19 -8.44 -15.43
CA VAL A 584 -34.57 -8.85 -16.70
C VAL A 584 -35.39 -8.24 -17.83
N HIS A 585 -34.72 -7.50 -18.70
CA HIS A 585 -35.28 -6.87 -19.89
C HIS A 585 -34.78 -7.63 -21.12
N SER A 586 -35.69 -8.01 -22.03
CA SER A 586 -35.32 -8.73 -23.26
C SER A 586 -34.64 -7.80 -24.26
N PRO A 587 -33.82 -8.30 -25.21
CA PRO A 587 -33.21 -7.47 -26.25
C PRO A 587 -34.27 -6.80 -27.13
N ASP A 588 -35.40 -7.48 -27.33
CA ASP A 588 -36.56 -7.05 -28.14
C ASP A 588 -37.56 -6.15 -27.39
N ASP A 589 -37.36 -5.91 -26.08
CA ASP A 589 -38.08 -4.83 -25.39
C ASP A 589 -37.48 -3.50 -25.87
N VAL A 590 -38.00 -3.03 -27.00
CA VAL A 590 -37.87 -1.62 -27.41
C VAL A 590 -38.58 -0.82 -26.31
N PRO A 591 -37.90 0.08 -25.58
CA PRO A 591 -38.60 0.97 -24.66
C PRO A 591 -39.56 1.77 -25.53
N SER A 592 -40.86 1.61 -25.30
CA SER A 592 -41.90 2.29 -26.06
C SER A 592 -41.61 3.79 -26.05
N THR A 593 -41.35 4.32 -27.24
CA THR A 593 -41.40 5.75 -27.57
C THR A 593 -42.69 6.36 -27.05
N LYS A 594 -42.64 6.91 -25.83
CA LYS A 594 -43.48 7.98 -25.24
C LYS A 594 -43.19 8.14 -23.72
N GLU A 595 -41.93 8.05 -23.30
CA GLU A 595 -41.58 8.63 -22.00
C GLU A 595 -41.38 10.13 -22.18
N VAL A 596 -42.42 10.88 -21.81
CA VAL A 596 -42.35 12.32 -21.66
C VAL A 596 -41.74 12.62 -20.29
N VAL A 597 -40.71 13.45 -20.24
CA VAL A 597 -40.15 13.93 -18.99
C VAL A 597 -40.51 15.39 -18.77
N THR A 598 -40.78 15.74 -17.52
CA THR A 598 -41.22 17.08 -17.12
C THR A 598 -40.06 17.81 -16.45
N LEU A 599 -39.57 18.88 -17.06
CA LEU A 599 -38.54 19.75 -16.44
C LEU A 599 -39.23 20.95 -15.74
N PRO A 600 -38.95 21.20 -14.45
CA PRO A 600 -39.38 22.43 -13.79
C PRO A 600 -38.46 23.60 -14.21
N MET A 601 -39.03 24.62 -14.85
CA MET A 601 -38.33 25.90 -15.05
C MET A 601 -38.45 26.77 -13.79
N GLY A 602 -37.38 27.49 -13.48
CA GLY A 602 -37.32 28.44 -12.36
C GLY A 602 -38.52 29.37 -12.29
N THR A 603 -38.94 29.66 -11.05
CA THR A 603 -39.94 30.63 -10.51
C THR A 603 -41.28 30.90 -11.23
N ALA A 604 -41.50 30.45 -12.47
CA ALA A 604 -42.70 30.69 -13.26
C ALA A 604 -43.39 29.40 -13.69
N GLY A 605 -43.57 28.45 -12.77
CA GLY A 605 -44.74 27.55 -12.66
C GLY A 605 -45.27 26.74 -13.87
N LYS A 606 -44.60 26.67 -15.03
CA LYS A 606 -45.05 25.86 -16.17
C LYS A 606 -44.00 24.80 -16.53
N ALA A 607 -44.36 23.57 -16.23
CA ALA A 607 -43.67 22.35 -16.61
C ALA A 607 -43.69 22.17 -18.14
N ARG A 608 -42.53 22.02 -18.79
CA ARG A 608 -42.45 21.61 -20.20
C ARG A 608 -42.34 20.09 -20.27
N VAL A 609 -43.20 19.50 -21.09
CA VAL A 609 -43.22 18.11 -21.52
C VAL A 609 -42.25 18.01 -22.69
N LEU A 610 -41.10 17.36 -22.49
CA LEU A 610 -40.08 17.18 -23.53
C LEU A 610 -39.95 15.70 -23.89
N ASP A 611 -39.82 15.42 -25.18
CA ASP A 611 -39.39 14.14 -25.73
C ASP A 611 -37.86 14.09 -25.85
N ARG A 612 -37.32 13.00 -26.39
CA ARG A 612 -35.87 12.81 -26.53
C ARG A 612 -35.20 13.89 -27.35
N GLU A 613 -35.80 14.27 -28.47
CA GLU A 613 -35.24 15.27 -29.38
C GLU A 613 -35.21 16.63 -28.69
N GLY A 614 -36.30 17.02 -28.01
CA GLY A 614 -36.35 18.26 -27.24
C GLY A 614 -35.41 18.28 -26.03
N LEU A 615 -35.14 17.14 -25.41
CA LEU A 615 -34.19 17.02 -24.30
C LEU A 615 -32.73 17.14 -24.77
N MET A 616 -32.39 16.56 -25.92
CA MET A 616 -31.06 16.68 -26.52
C MET A 616 -30.79 18.09 -27.05
N GLU A 617 -31.81 18.77 -27.58
CA GLU A 617 -31.70 20.18 -27.97
C GLU A 617 -31.46 21.09 -26.76
N GLU A 618 -32.13 20.84 -25.63
CA GLU A 618 -31.88 21.57 -24.37
C GLU A 618 -30.48 21.30 -23.81
N ALA A 619 -30.04 20.04 -23.83
CA ALA A 619 -28.69 19.63 -23.47
C ALA A 619 -27.63 20.36 -24.30
N GLY A 620 -27.82 20.41 -25.62
CA GLY A 620 -26.95 21.14 -26.55
C GLY A 620 -26.89 22.63 -26.24
N ARG A 621 -28.04 23.27 -25.98
CA ARG A 621 -28.10 24.70 -25.60
C ARG A 621 -27.35 25.00 -24.30
N LEU A 622 -27.40 24.12 -23.29
CA LEU A 622 -26.65 24.29 -22.05
C LEU A 622 -25.14 24.17 -22.25
N LEU A 623 -24.70 23.21 -23.07
CA LEU A 623 -23.28 23.02 -23.40
C LEU A 623 -22.74 24.22 -24.20
N GLU A 624 -23.52 24.73 -25.16
CA GLU A 624 -23.18 25.93 -25.93
C GLU A 624 -23.05 27.16 -25.01
N ALA A 625 -24.00 27.36 -24.08
CA ALA A 625 -23.95 28.43 -23.10
C ALA A 625 -22.80 28.28 -22.08
N ALA A 626 -22.28 27.07 -21.87
CA ALA A 626 -21.14 26.78 -21.00
C ALA A 626 -19.77 26.85 -21.72
N ALA A 627 -19.73 26.93 -23.05
CA ALA A 627 -18.50 26.79 -23.83
C ALA A 627 -17.42 27.82 -23.47
N GLU A 628 -17.80 29.10 -23.33
CA GLU A 628 -16.88 30.17 -22.94
C GLU A 628 -16.31 29.96 -21.53
N LYS A 629 -17.11 29.40 -20.61
CA LYS A 629 -16.71 29.10 -19.24
C LYS A 629 -15.73 27.93 -19.17
N PHE A 630 -15.94 26.89 -19.98
CA PHE A 630 -14.98 25.81 -20.12
C PHE A 630 -13.63 26.30 -20.65
N ALA A 631 -13.65 27.19 -21.65
CA ALA A 631 -12.43 27.80 -22.17
C ALA A 631 -11.68 28.60 -21.09
N ARG A 632 -12.39 29.41 -20.30
CA ARG A 632 -11.82 30.16 -19.18
C ARG A 632 -11.24 29.25 -18.10
N LEU A 633 -11.93 28.17 -17.75
CA LEU A 633 -11.46 27.18 -16.76
C LEU A 633 -10.14 26.52 -17.21
N GLU A 634 -10.05 26.11 -18.48
CA GLU A 634 -8.81 25.51 -19.00
C GLU A 634 -7.67 26.54 -19.07
N GLN A 635 -7.97 27.81 -19.35
CA GLN A 635 -6.99 28.91 -19.24
C GLN A 635 -6.50 29.08 -17.80
N ASN A 636 -7.40 29.07 -16.81
CA ASN A 636 -7.04 29.15 -15.39
C ASN A 636 -6.14 27.98 -14.96
N LYS A 637 -6.44 26.76 -15.41
CA LYS A 637 -5.61 25.56 -15.16
C LYS A 637 -4.22 25.66 -15.76
N ALA A 638 -4.12 26.20 -16.98
CA ALA A 638 -2.85 26.44 -17.63
C ALA A 638 -2.02 27.51 -16.87
N GLU A 639 -2.65 28.60 -16.43
CA GLU A 639 -2.01 29.63 -15.61
C GLU A 639 -1.51 29.07 -14.27
N ARG A 640 -2.35 28.29 -13.55
CA ARG A 640 -1.95 27.59 -12.33
C ARG A 640 -0.72 26.70 -12.53
N SER A 641 -0.67 25.97 -13.65
CA SER A 641 0.45 25.08 -13.97
C SER A 641 1.74 25.88 -14.22
N ARG A 642 1.66 27.01 -14.93
CA ARG A 642 2.81 27.93 -15.13
C ARG A 642 3.30 28.55 -13.82
N LEU A 643 2.39 28.97 -12.94
CA LEU A 643 2.76 29.49 -11.62
C LEU A 643 3.46 28.43 -10.78
N LEU A 644 3.03 27.16 -10.85
CA LEU A 644 3.68 26.05 -10.18
C LEU A 644 5.08 25.75 -10.75
N GLU A 645 5.25 25.81 -12.07
CA GLU A 645 6.56 25.68 -12.72
C GLU A 645 7.50 26.79 -12.26
N HIS A 646 7.01 28.03 -12.21
CA HIS A 646 7.79 29.18 -11.76
C HIS A 646 8.18 29.07 -10.27
N MET A 647 7.32 28.50 -9.42
CA MET A 647 7.65 28.20 -8.02
C MET A 647 8.75 27.14 -7.86
N ASN A 648 8.99 26.32 -8.88
CA ASN A 648 10.03 25.29 -8.91
C ASN A 648 11.35 25.78 -9.53
N GLU A 649 11.43 27.05 -9.99
CA GLU A 649 12.66 27.62 -10.53
C GLU A 649 13.71 27.86 -9.41
N PRO A 650 15.01 27.60 -9.68
CA PRO A 650 16.08 27.89 -8.73
C PRO A 650 16.14 29.40 -8.40
N GLY A 651 16.02 29.75 -7.11
CA GLY A 651 16.08 31.13 -6.63
C GLY A 651 14.74 31.84 -6.46
N PHE A 652 13.62 31.19 -6.80
CA PHE A 652 12.27 31.75 -6.57
C PHE A 652 12.02 32.13 -5.10
N TRP A 653 12.56 31.32 -4.16
CA TRP A 653 12.38 31.52 -2.72
C TRP A 653 13.20 32.68 -2.14
N ASP A 654 14.08 33.30 -2.92
CA ASP A 654 15.00 34.35 -2.47
C ASP A 654 14.40 35.76 -2.54
N SER A 655 13.30 35.98 -3.27
CA SER A 655 12.62 37.27 -3.42
C SER A 655 11.26 37.30 -2.68
N SER A 656 11.15 38.12 -1.62
CA SER A 656 9.96 38.13 -0.76
C SER A 656 8.70 38.70 -1.41
N ALA A 657 8.84 39.74 -2.25
CA ALA A 657 7.70 40.47 -2.85
C ALA A 657 7.07 39.70 -4.03
N ALA A 658 7.90 39.23 -4.99
CA ALA A 658 7.42 38.45 -6.13
C ALA A 658 6.79 37.11 -5.70
N ARG A 659 7.37 36.47 -4.67
CA ARG A 659 6.84 35.24 -4.07
C ARG A 659 5.44 35.43 -3.50
N ALA A 660 5.16 36.54 -2.83
CA ALA A 660 3.86 36.77 -2.21
C ALA A 660 2.76 36.94 -3.27
N GLU A 661 3.04 37.70 -4.33
CA GLU A 661 2.12 37.93 -5.45
C GLU A 661 1.81 36.62 -6.20
N ILE A 662 2.83 35.81 -6.47
CA ILE A 662 2.69 34.53 -7.18
C ILE A 662 1.95 33.49 -6.33
N LEU A 663 2.23 33.40 -5.04
CA LEU A 663 1.53 32.50 -4.12
C LEU A 663 0.06 32.90 -3.92
N ASP A 664 -0.23 34.20 -3.81
CA ASP A 664 -1.60 34.70 -3.70
C ASP A 664 -2.39 34.42 -4.98
N ARG A 665 -1.81 34.71 -6.15
CA ARG A 665 -2.41 34.40 -7.45
C ARG A 665 -2.65 32.89 -7.61
N PHE A 666 -1.68 32.06 -7.22
CA PHE A 666 -1.80 30.60 -7.26
C PHE A 666 -2.93 30.10 -6.36
N ARG A 667 -3.04 30.57 -5.11
CA ARG A 667 -4.11 30.18 -4.18
C ARG A 667 -5.48 30.58 -4.69
N LYS A 668 -5.63 31.81 -5.18
CA LYS A 668 -6.88 32.31 -5.78
C LYS A 668 -7.32 31.44 -6.95
N LEU A 669 -6.38 31.09 -7.84
CA LEU A 669 -6.65 30.20 -8.97
C LEU A 669 -6.95 28.76 -8.53
N ASP A 670 -6.22 28.20 -7.58
CA ASP A 670 -6.41 26.82 -7.11
C ASP A 670 -7.82 26.61 -6.55
N VAL A 671 -8.29 27.55 -5.73
CA VAL A 671 -9.62 27.51 -5.14
C VAL A 671 -10.70 27.75 -6.20
N ALA A 672 -10.51 28.72 -7.10
CA ALA A 672 -11.44 28.97 -8.20
C ALA A 672 -11.59 27.74 -9.11
N ILE A 673 -10.49 27.11 -9.49
CA ILE A 673 -10.48 25.90 -10.33
C ILE A 673 -11.19 24.74 -9.64
N GLN A 674 -10.99 24.52 -8.34
CA GLN A 674 -11.67 23.43 -7.62
C GLN A 674 -13.20 23.59 -7.61
N VAL A 675 -13.69 24.82 -7.51
CA VAL A 675 -15.14 25.12 -7.55
C VAL A 675 -15.67 25.03 -8.98
N GLU A 676 -14.97 25.64 -9.95
CA GLU A 676 -15.33 25.60 -11.36
C GLU A 676 -15.30 24.16 -11.92
N ASP A 677 -14.33 23.32 -11.55
CA ASP A 677 -14.27 21.91 -11.99
C ASP A 677 -15.48 21.10 -11.49
N ARG A 678 -15.95 21.36 -10.27
CA ARG A 678 -17.14 20.67 -9.73
C ARG A 678 -18.39 20.99 -10.54
N LEU A 679 -18.55 22.25 -10.96
CA LEU A 679 -19.67 22.70 -11.80
C LEU A 679 -19.51 22.21 -13.24
N ALA A 680 -18.28 22.26 -13.76
CA ALA A 680 -17.89 21.75 -15.06
C ALA A 680 -18.19 20.26 -15.22
N ASP A 681 -17.91 19.46 -14.19
CA ASP A 681 -18.14 18.02 -14.22
C ASP A 681 -19.63 17.65 -14.31
N LEU A 682 -20.53 18.49 -13.81
CA LEU A 682 -21.98 18.29 -13.96
C LEU A 682 -22.45 18.64 -15.37
N LEU A 683 -21.87 19.66 -16.00
CA LEU A 683 -22.14 20.04 -17.39
C LEU A 683 -21.54 19.05 -18.39
N ARG A 684 -20.30 18.59 -18.19
CA ARG A 684 -19.63 17.56 -19.03
C ARG A 684 -20.33 16.20 -18.97
N ARG A 685 -21.09 15.91 -17.92
CA ARG A 685 -21.92 14.70 -17.88
C ARG A 685 -23.03 14.73 -18.94
N VAL A 686 -23.54 15.91 -19.28
CA VAL A 686 -24.55 16.07 -20.32
C VAL A 686 -23.99 15.81 -21.72
N GLU A 687 -22.71 16.17 -21.94
CA GLU A 687 -21.99 15.92 -23.20
C GLU A 687 -21.97 14.43 -23.60
N LYS A 688 -21.83 13.54 -22.60
CA LYS A 688 -21.87 12.08 -22.80
C LYS A 688 -23.21 11.54 -23.30
N PHE A 689 -24.30 12.30 -23.12
CA PHE A 689 -25.63 11.91 -23.57
C PHE A 689 -25.98 12.52 -24.94
N THR A 690 -25.24 13.54 -25.38
CA THR A 690 -25.42 14.22 -26.68
C THR A 690 -24.61 13.61 -27.83
N GLU A 691 -23.62 12.76 -27.55
CA GLU A 691 -22.88 12.03 -28.58
C GLU A 691 -23.75 10.95 -29.26
N PRO A 692 -23.71 10.81 -30.61
CA PRO A 692 -24.46 9.78 -31.31
C PRO A 692 -23.85 8.40 -31.00
N LEU A 693 -24.45 7.67 -30.06
CA LEU A 693 -24.15 6.27 -29.79
C LEU A 693 -24.87 5.39 -30.80
N ASP A 694 -24.16 4.41 -31.37
CA ASP A 694 -24.77 3.30 -32.11
C ASP A 694 -25.70 2.53 -31.17
N GLY A 695 -27.00 2.70 -31.36
CA GLY A 695 -28.04 2.02 -30.59
C GLY A 695 -28.89 2.98 -29.76
N ASP A 696 -30.19 2.89 -30.03
CA ASP A 696 -31.29 3.73 -29.56
C ASP A 696 -31.58 3.64 -28.04
N ARG A 697 -30.60 3.91 -27.17
CA ARG A 697 -30.71 3.65 -25.71
C ARG A 697 -30.09 4.73 -24.82
N THR A 698 -30.69 5.91 -24.80
CA THR A 698 -30.48 6.91 -23.74
C THR A 698 -31.66 6.85 -22.76
N ASP A 699 -31.41 6.58 -21.47
CA ASP A 699 -32.46 6.66 -20.42
C ASP A 699 -32.93 8.12 -20.31
N LEU A 700 -34.17 8.38 -20.71
CA LEU A 700 -34.74 9.72 -20.80
C LEU A 700 -34.88 10.40 -19.44
N ASN A 701 -35.18 9.63 -18.38
CA ASN A 701 -35.29 10.17 -17.03
C ASN A 701 -33.92 10.51 -16.45
N HIS A 702 -32.92 9.67 -16.72
CA HIS A 702 -31.55 9.96 -16.32
C HIS A 702 -30.97 11.16 -17.08
N ALA A 703 -31.19 11.22 -18.39
CA ALA A 703 -30.82 12.36 -19.22
C ALA A 703 -31.54 13.65 -18.75
N ALA A 704 -32.82 13.56 -18.37
CA ALA A 704 -33.56 14.73 -17.89
C ALA A 704 -33.03 15.25 -16.56
N ARG A 705 -32.69 14.35 -15.61
CA ARG A 705 -32.02 14.73 -14.36
C ARG A 705 -30.64 15.31 -14.60
N ALA A 706 -29.89 14.77 -15.56
CA ALA A 706 -28.59 15.30 -15.94
C ALA A 706 -28.70 16.70 -16.55
N VAL A 707 -29.67 16.93 -17.44
CA VAL A 707 -29.98 18.24 -18.02
C VAL A 707 -30.47 19.22 -16.96
N GLU A 708 -31.29 18.80 -16.00
CA GLU A 708 -31.72 19.62 -14.87
C GLU A 708 -30.55 20.01 -13.96
N ALA A 709 -29.70 19.05 -13.60
CA ALA A 709 -28.50 19.26 -12.80
C ALA A 709 -27.50 20.18 -13.52
N ALA A 710 -27.36 20.05 -14.85
CA ALA A 710 -26.53 20.90 -15.66
C ALA A 710 -27.09 22.32 -15.79
N ALA A 711 -28.41 22.47 -15.96
CA ALA A 711 -29.06 23.78 -15.95
C ALA A 711 -28.89 24.48 -14.61
N TRP A 712 -28.99 23.73 -13.50
CA TRP A 712 -28.69 24.24 -12.17
C TRP A 712 -27.21 24.60 -12.00
N ALA A 713 -26.29 23.73 -12.43
CA ALA A 713 -24.86 23.97 -12.34
C ALA A 713 -24.43 25.19 -13.17
N LEU A 714 -24.99 25.38 -14.37
CA LEU A 714 -24.72 26.55 -15.21
C LEU A 714 -25.22 27.84 -14.55
N ARG A 715 -26.44 27.84 -14.01
CA ARG A 715 -26.95 28.97 -13.23
C ARG A 715 -26.10 29.24 -11.99
N GLU A 716 -25.68 28.20 -11.27
CA GLU A 716 -24.82 28.37 -10.12
C GLU A 716 -23.41 28.85 -10.52
N TRP A 717 -22.92 28.47 -11.70
CA TRP A 717 -21.67 28.97 -12.29
C TRP A 717 -21.80 30.46 -12.64
N ASP A 718 -22.93 30.87 -13.23
CA ASP A 718 -23.23 32.29 -13.49
C ASP A 718 -23.38 33.09 -12.19
N GLU A 719 -24.12 32.58 -11.20
CA GLU A 719 -24.42 33.28 -9.96
C GLU A 719 -23.21 33.36 -9.02
N ARG A 720 -22.45 32.27 -8.81
CA ARG A 720 -21.28 32.25 -7.89
C ARG A 720 -20.12 33.11 -8.38
N LEU A 721 -20.03 33.37 -9.68
CA LEU A 721 -18.98 34.20 -10.27
C LEU A 721 -19.47 35.59 -10.70
N SER A 722 -20.74 35.93 -10.44
CA SER A 722 -21.31 37.25 -10.75
C SER A 722 -21.02 38.34 -9.70
N GLU A 723 -20.59 37.98 -8.50
CA GLU A 723 -20.23 38.96 -7.46
C GLU A 723 -18.86 38.63 -6.87
N GLU A 724 -17.84 39.40 -7.28
CA GLU A 724 -16.52 39.48 -6.63
C GLU A 724 -16.70 39.99 -5.18
N GLY A 725 -17.01 39.08 -4.26
CA GLY A 725 -17.04 39.34 -2.81
C GLY A 725 -15.66 39.16 -2.16
N ALA A 726 -15.53 39.60 -0.91
CA ALA A 726 -14.27 39.48 -0.17
C ALA A 726 -13.87 38.00 -0.01
N ALA A 727 -12.63 37.66 -0.40
CA ALA A 727 -12.08 36.31 -0.28
C ALA A 727 -11.73 35.93 1.18
N ALA A 728 -11.84 36.89 2.11
CA ALA A 728 -11.62 36.69 3.53
C ALA A 728 -12.46 37.66 4.38
N ALA A 729 -12.97 37.17 5.51
CA ALA A 729 -13.70 37.99 6.48
C ALA A 729 -13.45 37.53 7.92
N TRP A 730 -13.65 38.45 8.86
CA TRP A 730 -13.72 38.21 10.29
C TRP A 730 -15.17 37.96 10.69
N VAL A 731 -15.46 36.79 11.26
CA VAL A 731 -16.77 36.48 11.85
C VAL A 731 -16.68 36.69 13.36
N ILE A 732 -17.37 37.72 13.86
CA ILE A 732 -17.39 38.08 15.26
C ILE A 732 -18.66 37.54 15.92
N ILE A 733 -18.48 36.72 16.94
CA ILE A 733 -19.55 36.15 17.74
C ILE A 733 -19.47 36.77 19.13
N SER A 734 -20.45 37.56 19.54
CA SER A 734 -20.40 38.36 20.76
C SER A 734 -21.66 38.29 21.60
N ASN A 735 -21.50 38.34 22.91
CA ASN A 735 -22.63 38.44 23.84
C ASN A 735 -23.27 39.85 23.75
N VAL A 736 -24.59 39.90 23.69
CA VAL A 736 -25.36 41.17 23.65
C VAL A 736 -25.65 41.70 25.06
N ASP A 737 -25.79 40.84 26.07
CA ASP A 737 -26.11 41.24 27.45
C ASP A 737 -24.92 40.99 28.39
N PRO A 738 -24.17 42.04 28.79
CA PRO A 738 -23.01 41.87 29.67
C PRO A 738 -23.37 41.43 31.09
N LEU A 739 -24.64 41.54 31.51
CA LEU A 739 -25.09 41.09 32.84
C LEU A 739 -25.44 39.59 32.87
N ARG A 740 -25.53 38.94 31.70
CA ARG A 740 -25.87 37.52 31.57
C ARG A 740 -24.75 36.78 30.84
N PRO A 741 -24.01 35.88 31.51
CA PRO A 741 -23.00 35.05 30.85
C PRO A 741 -23.62 34.19 29.74
N ALA A 742 -22.96 34.16 28.58
CA ALA A 742 -23.37 33.37 27.41
C ALA A 742 -22.19 32.59 26.81
N GLY A 743 -21.20 32.26 27.65
CA GLY A 743 -19.89 31.78 27.20
C GLY A 743 -19.99 30.44 26.49
N GLN A 744 -20.80 29.53 27.01
CA GLN A 744 -21.00 28.21 26.37
C GLN A 744 -21.80 28.34 25.07
N CYS A 745 -22.81 29.22 25.03
CA CYS A 745 -23.56 29.49 23.81
C CYS A 745 -22.66 30.05 22.68
N ILE A 746 -21.67 30.89 23.01
CA ILE A 746 -20.69 31.41 22.04
C ILE A 746 -19.79 30.29 21.52
N GLN A 747 -19.34 29.38 22.38
CA GLN A 747 -18.54 28.23 21.96
C GLN A 747 -19.32 27.30 21.04
N ASP A 748 -20.58 27.02 21.37
CA ASP A 748 -21.46 26.18 20.56
C ASP A 748 -21.73 26.81 19.19
N LEU A 749 -21.98 28.12 19.13
CA LEU A 749 -22.18 28.83 17.87
C LEU A 749 -20.90 28.85 17.02
N ALA A 750 -19.75 29.15 17.62
CA ALA A 750 -18.46 29.08 16.91
C ALA A 750 -18.21 27.67 16.34
N GLY A 751 -18.53 26.62 17.11
CA GLY A 751 -18.44 25.24 16.66
C GLY A 751 -19.38 24.91 15.49
N ILE A 752 -20.61 25.43 15.51
CA ILE A 752 -21.59 25.29 14.42
C ILE A 752 -21.07 25.96 13.13
N GLU A 753 -20.60 27.21 13.22
CA GLU A 753 -20.11 27.97 12.07
C GLU A 753 -18.85 27.35 11.47
N MET A 754 -17.89 26.93 12.30
CA MET A 754 -16.70 26.22 11.82
C MET A 754 -17.03 24.85 11.21
N ALA A 755 -18.01 24.13 11.75
CA ALA A 755 -18.46 22.87 11.16
C ALA A 755 -19.13 23.08 9.81
N TRP A 756 -19.86 24.19 9.64
CA TRP A 756 -20.46 24.56 8.37
C TRP A 756 -19.41 25.00 7.34
N CYS A 757 -18.45 25.85 7.71
CA CYS A 757 -17.33 26.25 6.83
C CYS A 757 -16.61 25.04 6.23
N ARG A 758 -16.23 24.07 7.07
CA ARG A 758 -15.59 22.82 6.61
C ARG A 758 -16.45 22.02 5.62
N ARG A 759 -17.77 22.08 5.76
CA ARG A 759 -18.72 21.37 4.89
C ARG A 759 -18.86 22.06 3.54
N VAL A 760 -18.87 23.39 3.51
CA VAL A 760 -18.98 24.17 2.26
C VAL A 760 -17.64 24.40 1.57
N GLY A 761 -16.52 24.02 2.21
CA GLY A 761 -15.18 24.14 1.65
C GLY A 761 -14.52 25.50 1.90
N LEU A 762 -14.95 26.24 2.93
CA LEU A 762 -14.29 27.44 3.42
C LEU A 762 -13.27 27.06 4.50
N ASP A 763 -12.12 27.74 4.53
CA ASP A 763 -11.17 27.62 5.63
C ASP A 763 -11.63 28.52 6.78
N ALA A 764 -11.61 28.00 8.01
CA ALA A 764 -12.10 28.74 9.17
C ALA A 764 -11.35 28.35 10.45
N ALA A 765 -10.79 29.33 11.14
CA ALA A 765 -10.07 29.14 12.39
C ALA A 765 -10.42 30.24 13.42
N VAL A 766 -10.45 29.88 14.70
CA VAL A 766 -10.54 30.86 15.79
C VAL A 766 -9.19 31.56 15.87
N ILE A 767 -9.16 32.90 15.81
CA ILE A 767 -7.91 33.67 15.83
C ILE A 767 -7.77 34.58 17.05
N ALA A 768 -8.90 34.95 17.65
CA ALA A 768 -8.93 35.80 18.84
C ALA A 768 -10.20 35.57 19.67
N TYR A 769 -10.13 35.90 20.95
CA TYR A 769 -11.30 35.91 21.83
C TYR A 769 -11.16 36.95 22.96
N GLU A 770 -12.27 37.27 23.62
CA GLU A 770 -12.35 38.17 24.77
C GLU A 770 -13.00 37.48 25.97
N ILE A 771 -12.41 37.66 27.15
CA ILE A 771 -12.94 37.20 28.43
C ILE A 771 -13.27 38.43 29.28
N VAL A 772 -14.49 38.47 29.82
CA VAL A 772 -14.93 39.48 30.80
C VAL A 772 -15.30 38.74 32.09
N GLY A 773 -14.61 39.06 33.20
CA GLY A 773 -14.69 38.27 34.42
C GLY A 773 -14.09 36.87 34.22
N GLU A 774 -14.92 35.83 34.35
CA GLU A 774 -14.55 34.42 34.13
C GLU A 774 -15.25 33.80 32.91
N SER A 775 -15.98 34.58 32.11
CA SER A 775 -16.78 34.07 31.00
C SER A 775 -16.32 34.59 29.64
N LEU A 776 -16.43 33.73 28.63
CA LEU A 776 -16.20 34.11 27.23
C LEU A 776 -17.26 35.12 26.80
N SER A 777 -16.83 36.32 26.41
CA SER A 777 -17.70 37.40 25.98
C SER A 777 -17.75 37.53 24.46
N ARG A 778 -16.65 37.18 23.77
CA ARG A 778 -16.55 37.24 22.31
C ARG A 778 -15.56 36.22 21.77
N ALA A 779 -15.86 35.68 20.60
CA ALA A 779 -14.95 34.86 19.78
C ALA A 779 -14.86 35.45 18.36
N VAL A 780 -13.69 35.37 17.75
CA VAL A 780 -13.44 35.84 16.39
C VAL A 780 -12.89 34.70 15.55
N LEU A 781 -13.58 34.41 14.45
CA LEU A 781 -13.15 33.46 13.43
C LEU A 781 -12.56 34.21 12.24
N SER A 782 -11.41 33.75 11.75
CA SER A 782 -10.92 34.07 10.41
C SER A 782 -11.54 33.08 9.45
N VAL A 783 -12.27 33.57 8.44
CA VAL A 783 -12.86 32.73 7.39
C VAL A 783 -12.29 33.14 6.04
N GLU A 784 -11.81 32.18 5.27
CA GLU A 784 -11.21 32.37 3.95
C GLU A 784 -11.87 31.45 2.90
N GLY A 785 -12.11 32.00 1.72
CA GLY A 785 -12.71 31.29 0.59
C GLY A 785 -13.69 32.16 -0.22
N PRO A 786 -14.17 31.65 -1.36
CA PRO A 786 -15.01 32.41 -2.28
C PRO A 786 -16.44 32.55 -1.76
N GLY A 787 -17.07 33.70 -2.01
CA GLY A 787 -18.49 33.93 -1.74
C GLY A 787 -18.84 34.02 -0.25
N ILE A 788 -17.88 34.37 0.61
CA ILE A 788 -18.08 34.53 2.07
C ILE A 788 -19.25 35.46 2.35
N ASP A 789 -19.32 36.61 1.68
CA ASP A 789 -20.40 37.58 1.85
C ASP A 789 -21.77 36.94 1.55
N THR A 790 -21.85 36.12 0.51
CA THR A 790 -23.07 35.39 0.15
C THR A 790 -23.45 34.38 1.22
N TYR A 791 -22.49 33.58 1.69
CA TYR A 791 -22.71 32.55 2.69
C TYR A 791 -23.12 33.15 4.04
N PHE A 792 -22.31 34.06 4.58
CA PHE A 792 -22.50 34.59 5.92
C PHE A 792 -23.56 35.70 6.01
N SER A 793 -24.10 36.19 4.89
CA SER A 793 -25.27 37.09 4.91
C SER A 793 -26.48 36.47 5.62
N MET A 794 -26.63 35.15 5.60
CA MET A 794 -27.71 34.45 6.32
C MET A 794 -27.41 34.28 7.81
N GLU A 795 -26.15 34.39 8.22
CA GLU A 795 -25.73 34.21 9.60
C GLU A 795 -25.68 35.54 10.35
N SER A 796 -25.54 36.65 9.62
CA SER A 796 -25.52 37.98 10.25
C SER A 796 -26.83 38.28 10.97
N GLY A 797 -26.74 38.64 12.25
CA GLY A 797 -27.88 39.03 13.09
C GLY A 797 -27.86 38.42 14.50
N LEU A 798 -29.04 38.33 15.13
CA LEU A 798 -29.20 37.83 16.50
C LEU A 798 -29.52 36.33 16.54
N HIS A 799 -28.75 35.58 17.32
CA HIS A 799 -28.89 34.15 17.59
C HIS A 799 -29.42 33.95 19.02
N ARG A 800 -30.51 33.20 19.17
CA ARG A 800 -31.18 32.95 20.45
C ARG A 800 -31.21 31.46 20.80
N PHE A 801 -30.90 31.12 22.05
CA PHE A 801 -30.94 29.74 22.54
C PHE A 801 -32.06 29.55 23.58
N ASP A 802 -33.14 28.85 23.18
CA ASP A 802 -34.35 28.70 24.01
C ASP A 802 -34.25 27.53 25.03
N GLN A 803 -33.43 26.50 24.75
CA GLN A 803 -33.28 25.28 25.57
C GLN A 803 -31.81 25.00 25.90
N HIS A 804 -31.09 26.01 26.38
CA HIS A 804 -29.69 25.91 26.78
C HIS A 804 -29.55 26.13 28.30
N PRO A 805 -28.53 25.58 28.99
CA PRO A 805 -28.28 25.85 30.41
C PRO A 805 -28.22 27.35 30.77
N GLU A 806 -27.73 28.16 29.83
CA GLU A 806 -27.75 29.62 29.84
C GLU A 806 -29.00 30.14 29.08
N SER A 807 -30.21 29.83 29.57
CA SER A 807 -31.46 30.05 28.84
C SER A 807 -31.73 31.53 28.49
N ASP A 808 -32.24 31.77 27.28
CA ASP A 808 -32.53 33.10 26.70
C ASP A 808 -31.27 33.96 26.40
N ALA A 809 -30.11 33.33 26.25
CA ALA A 809 -28.88 33.98 25.77
C ALA A 809 -29.07 34.55 24.35
N ARG A 810 -28.62 35.80 24.18
CA ARG A 810 -28.70 36.58 22.95
C ARG A 810 -27.29 36.83 22.45
N ILE A 811 -26.92 36.14 21.38
CA ILE A 811 -25.60 36.26 20.75
C ILE A 811 -25.75 37.01 19.45
N ARG A 812 -24.86 37.96 19.19
CA ARG A 812 -24.78 38.65 17.92
C ARG A 812 -23.64 38.08 17.09
N LEU A 813 -23.95 37.75 15.84
CA LEU A 813 -22.96 37.38 14.83
C LEU A 813 -22.82 38.52 13.82
N GLU A 814 -21.62 39.07 13.72
CA GLU A 814 -21.25 40.14 12.78
C GLU A 814 -20.18 39.61 11.82
N VAL A 815 -20.21 40.08 10.57
CA VAL A 815 -19.26 39.69 9.52
C VAL A 815 -18.57 40.97 9.06
N VAL A 816 -17.25 41.04 9.21
CA VAL A 816 -16.43 42.20 8.85
C VAL A 816 -15.45 41.77 7.76
N PRO A 817 -15.50 42.34 6.56
CA PRO A 817 -14.54 42.04 5.50
C PRO A 817 -13.10 42.28 5.96
N ARG A 818 -12.18 41.39 5.60
CA ARG A 818 -10.76 41.53 5.96
C ARG A 818 -10.05 42.41 4.94
N SER A 819 -9.34 43.44 5.41
CA SER A 819 -8.52 44.30 4.54
C SER A 819 -7.23 43.61 4.09
N GLU A 820 -6.47 44.21 3.17
CA GLU A 820 -5.17 43.66 2.79
C GLU A 820 -4.16 43.65 3.96
N PRO A 821 -3.28 42.64 4.05
CA PRO A 821 -2.45 42.35 5.24
C PRO A 821 -1.30 43.34 5.54
N SER A 822 -1.30 44.55 4.97
CA SER A 822 -0.24 45.56 5.19
C SER A 822 -0.65 46.82 6.01
N PRO A 823 -1.51 46.76 7.05
CA PRO A 823 -1.74 47.91 7.93
C PRO A 823 -0.58 48.10 8.93
N PRO A 824 -0.32 49.33 9.42
CA PRO A 824 0.68 49.58 10.44
C PRO A 824 0.35 48.82 11.76
N PRO A 825 1.37 48.49 12.58
CA PRO A 825 1.14 47.80 13.85
C PRO A 825 0.23 48.62 14.77
N TRP A 826 -0.77 47.96 15.34
CA TRP A 826 -1.75 48.57 16.23
C TRP A 826 -1.07 48.97 17.55
N PRO A 827 -1.26 50.21 18.05
CA PRO A 827 -0.45 50.75 19.14
C PRO A 827 -0.47 49.93 20.44
N ASP A 828 -1.59 49.28 20.73
CA ASP A 828 -1.86 48.59 22.00
C ASP A 828 -1.77 47.05 21.90
N VAL A 829 -1.06 46.52 20.90
CA VAL A 829 -0.76 45.08 20.79
C VAL A 829 0.54 44.76 21.55
N VAL A 830 0.44 43.87 22.53
CA VAL A 830 1.55 43.44 23.37
C VAL A 830 1.74 41.92 23.23
N THR A 831 2.98 41.49 23.00
CA THR A 831 3.33 40.07 23.03
C THR A 831 3.35 39.58 24.47
N ILE A 832 2.71 38.45 24.74
CA ILE A 832 2.64 37.82 26.06
C ILE A 832 3.24 36.41 26.01
N ARG A 833 3.54 35.83 27.19
CA ARG A 833 4.07 34.47 27.24
C ARG A 833 3.04 33.48 26.65
N PRO A 834 3.48 32.59 25.72
CA PRO A 834 2.62 31.56 25.14
C PRO A 834 1.91 30.73 26.20
N ARG A 835 0.60 30.58 26.06
CA ARG A 835 -0.22 29.69 26.88
C ARG A 835 -1.40 29.15 26.10
N ASP A 836 -1.92 28.00 26.51
CA ASP A 836 -3.14 27.45 25.94
C ASP A 836 -4.34 28.28 26.40
N GLY A 837 -5.10 28.77 25.43
CA GLY A 837 -6.29 29.59 25.62
C GLY A 837 -7.58 28.79 25.45
N LEU A 838 -8.71 29.52 25.42
CA LEU A 838 -10.02 28.94 25.12
C LEU A 838 -10.12 28.60 23.62
N LEU A 839 -11.12 27.77 23.26
CA LEU A 839 -11.43 27.42 21.87
C LEU A 839 -10.27 26.76 21.09
N GLY A 840 -9.30 26.16 21.78
CA GLY A 840 -8.13 25.53 21.16
C GLY A 840 -7.10 26.53 20.60
N LEU A 841 -7.21 27.81 20.94
CA LEU A 841 -6.30 28.86 20.50
C LEU A 841 -5.08 28.94 21.42
N ARG A 842 -3.87 28.84 20.86
CA ARG A 842 -2.63 29.13 21.60
C ARG A 842 -2.41 30.64 21.61
N VAL A 843 -2.45 31.26 22.78
CA VAL A 843 -2.40 32.72 22.92
C VAL A 843 -0.98 33.19 23.17
N ASN A 844 -0.49 34.07 22.29
CA ASN A 844 0.83 34.70 22.40
C ASN A 844 0.78 36.23 22.33
N ALA A 845 -0.38 36.84 22.07
CA ALA A 845 -0.54 38.29 22.00
C ALA A 845 -1.83 38.76 22.71
N ARG A 846 -1.81 40.00 23.18
CA ARG A 846 -2.95 40.70 23.77
C ARG A 846 -3.09 42.06 23.11
N ALA A 847 -4.31 42.47 22.79
CA ALA A 847 -4.61 43.79 22.28
C ALA A 847 -5.70 44.46 23.12
N ARG A 848 -5.65 45.78 23.21
CA ARG A 848 -6.72 46.61 23.76
C ARG A 848 -7.18 47.61 22.71
N MET A 849 -8.48 47.84 22.63
CA MET A 849 -9.08 48.84 21.77
C MET A 849 -10.15 49.59 22.55
N GLU A 850 -10.10 50.91 22.51
CA GLU A 850 -11.17 51.76 23.04
C GLU A 850 -12.16 52.10 21.92
N LEU A 851 -13.46 52.01 22.22
CA LEU A 851 -14.54 52.33 21.28
C LEU A 851 -15.29 53.58 21.80
N PRO A 852 -14.88 54.79 21.39
CA PRO A 852 -15.48 56.04 21.87
C PRO A 852 -16.98 56.13 21.55
N SER A 853 -17.39 55.58 20.40
CA SER A 853 -18.78 55.52 19.94
C SER A 853 -19.70 54.66 20.84
N ARG A 854 -19.12 53.73 21.60
CA ARG A 854 -19.85 52.79 22.47
C ARG A 854 -19.49 52.91 23.96
N GLY A 855 -18.58 53.82 24.32
CA GLY A 855 -18.12 54.02 25.70
C GLY A 855 -17.53 52.77 26.37
N THR A 856 -17.01 51.81 25.58
CA THR A 856 -16.52 50.51 26.08
C THR A 856 -15.08 50.27 25.64
N ALA A 857 -14.27 49.61 26.48
CA ALA A 857 -12.95 49.11 26.12
C ALA A 857 -13.02 47.59 25.86
N VAL A 858 -12.46 47.14 24.75
CA VAL A 858 -12.41 45.74 24.33
C VAL A 858 -10.99 45.22 24.52
N GLN A 859 -10.86 44.02 25.09
CA GLN A 859 -9.56 43.37 25.27
C GLN A 859 -9.55 41.98 24.64
N MET A 860 -8.71 41.78 23.62
CA MET A 860 -8.60 40.51 22.90
C MET A 860 -7.30 39.77 23.19
N LEU A 861 -7.39 38.45 23.20
CA LEU A 861 -6.28 37.50 23.28
C LEU A 861 -6.19 36.74 21.96
N GLY A 862 -5.00 36.66 21.35
CA GLY A 862 -4.78 36.08 20.01
C GLY A 862 -3.46 35.31 19.87
N GLU A 863 -3.31 34.57 18.76
CA GLU A 863 -2.17 33.68 18.50
C GLU A 863 -0.90 34.39 18.04
N ALA A 864 -1.03 35.41 17.19
CA ALA A 864 0.10 36.13 16.63
C ALA A 864 -0.15 37.65 16.68
N GLY A 865 0.91 38.42 16.96
CA GLY A 865 0.79 39.87 17.18
C GLY A 865 0.41 40.64 15.91
N ASP A 866 0.90 40.20 14.76
CA ASP A 866 0.58 40.70 13.43
C ASP A 866 -0.90 40.45 13.06
N VAL A 867 -1.40 39.22 13.26
CA VAL A 867 -2.81 38.87 13.02
C VAL A 867 -3.73 39.67 13.94
N LEU A 868 -3.37 39.80 15.22
CA LEU A 868 -4.16 40.56 16.17
C LEU A 868 -4.16 42.07 15.84
N SER A 869 -3.02 42.58 15.36
CA SER A 869 -2.90 43.96 14.88
C SER A 869 -3.80 44.25 13.68
N HIS A 870 -3.82 43.35 12.68
CA HIS A 870 -4.68 43.46 11.52
C HIS A 870 -6.16 43.41 11.90
N LEU A 871 -6.52 42.46 12.76
CA LEU A 871 -7.88 42.36 13.29
C LEU A 871 -8.31 43.66 14.00
N MET A 872 -7.46 44.24 14.87
CA MET A 872 -7.81 45.46 15.60
C MET A 872 -8.06 46.64 14.64
N HIS A 873 -7.26 46.75 13.57
CA HIS A 873 -7.43 47.78 12.56
C HIS A 873 -8.80 47.67 11.85
N ASP A 874 -9.15 46.47 11.37
CA ASP A 874 -10.41 46.23 10.66
C ASP A 874 -11.64 46.40 11.57
N LEU A 875 -11.56 45.92 12.82
CA LEU A 875 -12.63 46.10 13.80
C LEU A 875 -12.81 47.56 14.20
N HIS A 876 -11.71 48.32 14.36
CA HIS A 876 -11.79 49.74 14.68
C HIS A 876 -12.49 50.52 13.57
N ALA A 877 -12.15 50.23 12.31
CA ALA A 877 -12.80 50.85 11.15
C ALA A 877 -14.30 50.49 11.10
N ALA A 878 -14.65 49.21 11.25
CA ALA A 878 -16.03 48.74 11.17
C ALA A 878 -16.91 49.25 12.33
N TRP A 879 -16.42 49.21 13.57
CA TRP A 879 -17.21 49.54 14.76
C TRP A 879 -17.31 51.04 15.07
N ASN A 880 -16.44 51.89 14.50
CA ASN A 880 -16.56 53.34 14.60
C ASN A 880 -17.50 53.95 13.56
N GLN A 881 -17.71 53.29 12.41
CA GLN A 881 -18.52 53.81 11.31
C GLN A 881 -20.00 53.38 11.36
N ALA A 882 -20.34 52.35 12.13
CA ALA A 882 -21.69 51.79 12.17
C ALA A 882 -22.54 52.31 13.37
N PRO A 883 -23.74 52.89 13.15
CA PRO A 883 -24.68 53.15 14.24
C PRO A 883 -25.14 51.83 14.88
N ALA A 884 -25.49 51.87 16.18
CA ALA A 884 -25.96 50.70 16.92
C ALA A 884 -27.38 50.32 16.49
N GLU A 885 -27.53 49.65 15.34
CA GLU A 885 -28.82 49.10 14.91
C GLU A 885 -29.23 47.89 15.78
N HIS A 886 -30.54 47.66 15.89
CA HIS A 886 -31.10 46.47 16.49
C HIS A 886 -31.16 45.36 15.44
N PRO A 887 -30.27 44.35 15.48
CA PRO A 887 -30.25 43.31 14.46
C PRO A 887 -31.50 42.42 14.53
N ASP A 888 -32.05 42.08 13.37
CA ASP A 888 -33.09 41.06 13.24
C ASP A 888 -32.61 39.71 13.84
N THR A 889 -33.56 38.93 14.35
CA THR A 889 -33.24 37.57 14.82
C THR A 889 -32.92 36.69 13.62
N ALA A 890 -31.64 36.29 13.49
CA ALA A 890 -31.17 35.43 12.45
C ALA A 890 -31.53 33.96 12.69
N ARG A 891 -31.42 33.50 13.94
CA ARG A 891 -31.70 32.11 14.27
C ARG A 891 -32.15 31.91 15.72
N VAL A 892 -33.04 30.95 15.90
CA VAL A 892 -33.48 30.46 17.21
C VAL A 892 -33.21 28.96 17.31
N TYR A 893 -32.45 28.55 18.32
CA TYR A 893 -32.05 27.18 18.57
C TYR A 893 -32.91 26.57 19.69
N GLY A 894 -33.38 25.33 19.48
CA GLY A 894 -34.11 24.55 20.49
C GLY A 894 -35.60 24.91 20.68
N LYS A 895 -36.22 25.65 19.77
CA LYS A 895 -37.62 26.11 19.90
C LYS A 895 -38.65 25.00 19.60
N SER A 896 -39.54 24.71 20.56
CA SER A 896 -40.82 23.96 20.35
C SER A 896 -40.71 22.65 19.52
N GLY A 897 -39.74 21.79 19.80
CA GLY A 897 -39.54 20.52 19.08
C GLY A 897 -38.81 20.65 17.73
N ARG A 898 -38.25 21.83 17.44
CA ARG A 898 -37.34 22.10 16.31
C ARG A 898 -35.90 22.23 16.85
N GLY A 899 -34.94 21.81 16.03
CA GLY A 899 -33.51 21.96 16.31
C GLY A 899 -33.05 23.40 16.14
N ALA A 900 -33.30 24.00 14.98
CA ALA A 900 -33.08 25.43 14.74
C ALA A 900 -34.13 25.98 13.78
N TYR A 901 -34.40 27.28 13.87
CA TYR A 901 -35.42 27.99 13.11
C TYR A 901 -34.92 29.40 12.74
N ASP A 902 -35.10 29.79 11.49
CA ASP A 902 -34.83 31.15 11.02
C ASP A 902 -36.17 31.91 10.83
N PRO A 903 -36.49 32.89 11.69
CA PRO A 903 -37.74 33.64 11.60
C PRO A 903 -37.82 34.56 10.38
N ARG A 904 -36.70 34.83 9.70
CA ARG A 904 -36.65 35.66 8.49
C ARG A 904 -37.10 34.88 7.25
N THR A 905 -36.92 33.56 7.24
CA THR A 905 -37.20 32.70 6.07
C THR A 905 -38.27 31.64 6.33
N ASP A 906 -38.74 31.52 7.59
CA ASP A 906 -39.64 30.47 8.09
C ASP A 906 -39.10 29.03 7.91
N VAL A 907 -37.80 28.90 7.65
CA VAL A 907 -37.12 27.60 7.52
C VAL A 907 -36.79 27.02 8.89
N ALA A 908 -36.97 25.70 9.04
CA ALA A 908 -36.63 24.99 10.27
C ALA A 908 -35.92 23.66 10.03
N VAL A 909 -34.94 23.36 10.86
CA VAL A 909 -34.32 22.03 10.96
C VAL A 909 -34.84 21.33 12.21
N ARG A 910 -35.30 20.09 12.08
CA ARG A 910 -35.96 19.35 13.18
C ARG A 910 -35.01 18.84 14.27
N ARG A 911 -33.75 18.57 13.94
CA ARG A 911 -32.78 17.94 14.86
C ARG A 911 -31.63 18.89 15.18
N LEU A 912 -31.46 19.25 16.44
CA LEU A 912 -30.35 20.10 16.89
C LEU A 912 -28.97 19.48 16.59
N LYS A 913 -28.87 18.14 16.62
CA LYS A 913 -27.64 17.39 16.27
C LYS A 913 -27.20 17.58 14.82
N ASP A 914 -28.12 17.84 13.89
CA ASP A 914 -27.78 18.09 12.49
C ASP A 914 -27.22 19.52 12.32
N VAL A 915 -27.80 20.48 13.05
CA VAL A 915 -27.32 21.88 13.12
C VAL A 915 -25.91 21.95 13.74
N ALA A 916 -25.68 21.23 14.84
CA ALA A 916 -24.36 21.09 15.48
C ALA A 916 -23.27 20.48 14.58
N LYS A 917 -23.67 19.75 13.52
CA LYS A 917 -22.76 19.18 12.51
C LYS A 917 -22.58 20.09 11.29
N GLY A 918 -23.01 21.35 11.36
CA GLY A 918 -22.89 22.32 10.28
C GLY A 918 -23.85 22.08 9.11
N ARG A 919 -24.97 21.36 9.29
CA ARG A 919 -25.98 21.17 8.23
C ARG A 919 -26.91 22.38 8.16
N LEU A 920 -26.38 23.50 7.67
CA LEU A 920 -27.11 24.78 7.57
C LEU A 920 -27.63 25.07 6.15
N ASP A 921 -27.45 24.15 5.20
CA ASP A 921 -27.73 24.37 3.76
C ASP A 921 -29.20 24.76 3.50
N VAL A 922 -30.13 24.20 4.28
CA VAL A 922 -31.56 24.50 4.16
C VAL A 922 -31.85 25.98 4.50
N PHE A 923 -31.12 26.56 5.45
CA PHE A 923 -31.24 27.98 5.79
C PHE A 923 -30.66 28.87 4.69
N LEU A 924 -29.56 28.43 4.06
CA LEU A 924 -28.96 29.13 2.92
C LEU A 924 -29.92 29.17 1.72
N GLU A 925 -30.55 28.05 1.41
CA GLU A 925 -31.56 27.95 0.35
C GLU A 925 -32.76 28.87 0.65
N GLY A 926 -33.29 28.84 1.88
CA GLY A 926 -34.39 29.73 2.30
C GLY A 926 -34.03 31.21 2.22
N TRP A 927 -32.80 31.57 2.62
CA TRP A 927 -32.30 32.94 2.57
C TRP A 927 -32.12 33.44 1.13
N ARG A 928 -31.59 32.57 0.25
CA ARG A 928 -31.47 32.85 -1.19
C ARG A 928 -32.84 33.07 -1.84
N GLN A 929 -33.83 32.24 -1.52
CA GLN A 929 -35.20 32.43 -2.00
C GLN A 929 -35.79 33.76 -1.55
N ARG A 930 -35.57 34.17 -0.30
CA ARG A 930 -36.00 35.49 0.19
C ARG A 930 -35.30 36.64 -0.56
N ARG A 931 -33.97 36.60 -0.74
CA ARG A 931 -33.22 37.63 -1.48
C ARG A 931 -33.68 37.72 -2.95
N SER A 932 -33.92 36.58 -3.60
CA SER A 932 -34.42 36.56 -4.98
C SER A 932 -35.82 37.19 -5.12
N ARG A 933 -36.72 36.95 -4.16
CA ARG A 933 -38.04 37.59 -4.11
C ARG A 933 -37.94 39.10 -3.84
N ALA A 934 -37.11 39.51 -2.88
CA ALA A 934 -36.88 40.91 -2.58
C ALA A 934 -36.28 41.68 -3.76
N ASN A 935 -35.32 41.07 -4.48
CA ASN A 935 -34.75 41.66 -5.71
C ASN A 935 -35.78 41.74 -6.84
N ALA A 936 -36.67 40.74 -6.99
CA ALA A 936 -37.76 40.78 -7.95
C ALA A 936 -38.83 41.84 -7.61
N GLU A 937 -39.11 42.05 -6.31
CA GLU A 937 -40.00 43.10 -5.81
C GLU A 937 -39.38 44.50 -5.97
N LEU A 938 -38.06 44.64 -5.79
CA LEU A 938 -37.33 45.89 -6.06
C LEU A 938 -37.28 46.23 -7.57
N GLN A 939 -37.15 45.23 -8.44
CA GLN A 939 -37.20 45.41 -9.90
C GLN A 939 -38.61 45.69 -10.45
N THR A 940 -39.66 45.24 -9.75
CA THR A 940 -41.06 45.58 -10.10
C THR A 940 -41.57 46.84 -9.38
N GLY A 941 -40.86 47.31 -8.36
CA GLY A 941 -41.19 48.45 -7.52
C GLY A 941 -40.66 49.82 -7.99
N SER A 942 -39.84 49.91 -9.05
CA SER A 942 -39.41 51.21 -9.63
C SER A 942 -40.46 51.84 -10.58
N GLY A 943 -41.71 51.42 -10.46
CA GLY A 943 -42.84 51.89 -11.25
C GLY A 943 -44.06 52.21 -10.38
N ARG A 944 -43.88 52.98 -9.29
CA ARG A 944 -44.94 53.79 -8.67
C ARG A 944 -44.38 55.07 -8.09
#